data_AF-A0A0G0P825-F1
#
_entry.id   AF-A0A0G0P825-F1
#
_cell.length_a   1.000
_cell.length_b   1.000
_cell.length_c   1.000
_cell.angle_alpha   90.00
_cell.angle_beta   90.00
_cell.angle_gamma   90.00
#
_symmetry.space_group_name_H-M   'P 1'
#
loop_
_entity.id
_entity.type
_entity.pdbx_description
1 polymer ?
#
loop_
_entity_poly.entity_id
_entity_poly.type
_entity_poly.pdbx_seq_one_letter_code
_entity_poly.pdbx_strand_id
1 'polypeptide(L)'
;MPNKIQSIEDLISSSQGVISDDESAQAKLIAKEEEISVKEKERLTQQIASQQGLPYINLFGFPLSPDAMFLIPEETCIEMSVVCFYYDGENVRIGTTLPSEEVDNLTDRIAKEHFVKAEVYLISERSLNYSLKIYKKMPKTPPMIKGVKIEAADLERFKAEIQDFRSLNGKINEVSISDVVTLIIAAALKTGSSDIHIEAEEHGVVVRLRVDGVLQEAAVIKKESWPRIISRMKLLAKVKINVTGKPQDGRYTIFLPDENIAVRSSFLPTSYGESVVMRLLKSSSVGLSFNDLGIMPKAFEILSHEIEKPNGLILTTGPTGSGKTTTLYAILNKLNKPDIKIITLEDPIEYQLKGINQSQVDSAKGYTFANGLRSILRQDPDVVMVGEIRDLETAEISVQASLTGHLVLSTLHTNDASGVIPRLVDMGVKPYFLTPSINCIIGQRLVRKLCENCKVEYTRSEEDDEKINKILAVISPKAGIDIPTVLPKTFQAGTGCEKCNEGYKGRVGIYEIFTMDNDIKELTADEAPAFKILEKAIENGMITMLQDGVLKCLAGQTSLDEVFRVIGKLDYVDALYDIVVSKTIGRGIKIADQELIKADELAKDLTKMGEAVENIPIKEMLNLVMAVAIKAEAGDVHIDPTENGVKIRFRIDGILHDIIKLSKEHYIPLISHVKDLSGFSISVKKATYDGRFSIFLSKEKMDCRVSIISGGYGETAVIRLLASQAASLQMENLGIRANALDIINKSIRKTKGIVITTGPTGSGKTTTLYSLLNKLNSPDVKIITIEDPIEYHMEGIMQTQINVDEGYTFAAALRSLMRQNPNVIMVGEIRDNETAKAAIEAAMTGHLVLSTIHSNSAAGAIARFVGLGIERQMLASSMECSVGQRLVRKICPYCKHEDQLSEDVLAEVKKLLSQINPLSGAVIPEVLKFYKGAGCEKCGNLGYKGRIGLYEAIEVSADIQKVIQGDSVTNDDIEQAAVKNGTLLMIHDGILKALEGETTIEEIFRVAR
;
A
#
# COMPACT_ATOMS: atom_id res chain seq x y z
N MET A 1 -18.42 -51.64 -48.87
CA MET A 1 -17.91 -52.51 -49.95
C MET A 1 -16.39 -52.42 -49.95
N PRO A 2 -15.65 -53.53 -49.86
CA PRO A 2 -14.19 -53.48 -49.76
C PRO A 2 -13.57 -53.45 -51.17
N ASN A 3 -12.63 -52.54 -51.42
CA ASN A 3 -11.77 -52.63 -52.60
C ASN A 3 -10.32 -52.83 -52.16
N LYS A 4 -9.88 -54.07 -52.43
CA LYS A 4 -8.55 -54.62 -52.67
C LYS A 4 -7.33 -53.73 -52.44
N ILE A 5 -6.45 -54.24 -51.57
CA ILE A 5 -5.02 -53.96 -51.51
C ILE A 5 -4.37 -54.51 -52.80
N GLN A 6 -3.67 -53.67 -53.56
CA GLN A 6 -2.73 -54.10 -54.60
C GLN A 6 -1.44 -54.63 -53.96
N SER A 7 -0.97 -55.79 -54.42
CA SER A 7 0.27 -56.45 -53.98
C SER A 7 1.51 -55.91 -54.69
N ILE A 8 2.65 -55.99 -54.00
CA ILE A 8 3.98 -55.51 -54.41
C ILE A 8 4.51 -56.12 -55.72
N GLU A 9 3.95 -57.24 -56.19
CA GLU A 9 4.34 -57.86 -57.46
C GLU A 9 3.89 -57.08 -58.71
N ASP A 10 2.86 -56.23 -58.58
CA ASP A 10 2.37 -55.38 -59.70
C ASP A 10 3.28 -54.16 -59.97
N LEU A 11 4.19 -53.82 -59.07
CA LEU A 11 5.13 -52.70 -59.22
C LEU A 11 6.46 -53.09 -59.91
N ILE A 12 6.68 -54.37 -60.20
CA ILE A 12 7.95 -54.86 -60.76
C ILE A 12 7.87 -55.17 -62.27
N SER A 13 6.70 -55.02 -62.91
CA SER A 13 6.55 -55.30 -64.36
C SER A 13 5.97 -54.13 -65.16
N SER A 14 6.73 -53.05 -65.31
CA SER A 14 6.46 -52.05 -66.37
C SER A 14 7.70 -51.27 -66.79
N SER A 15 8.62 -51.95 -67.48
CA SER A 15 9.56 -51.30 -68.41
C SER A 15 9.95 -52.27 -69.53
N GLN A 16 8.99 -52.65 -70.36
CA GLN A 16 9.27 -52.99 -71.74
C GLN A 16 9.27 -51.69 -72.55
N GLY A 17 10.40 -51.38 -73.17
CA GLY A 17 10.51 -50.32 -74.17
C GLY A 17 11.89 -49.69 -74.23
N VAL A 18 12.77 -50.29 -75.04
CA VAL A 18 13.51 -49.69 -76.17
C VAL A 18 14.65 -50.65 -76.51
N ILE A 19 14.53 -51.27 -77.68
CA ILE A 19 15.60 -52.00 -78.36
C ILE A 19 16.56 -50.93 -78.89
N SER A 20 17.82 -50.96 -78.47
CA SER A 20 18.92 -50.25 -79.14
C SER A 20 20.04 -51.24 -79.46
N ASP A 21 20.49 -51.19 -80.71
CA ASP A 21 21.49 -52.06 -81.34
C ASP A 21 22.82 -52.17 -80.59
N ASP A 22 22.99 -53.18 -79.73
CA ASP A 22 24.23 -53.45 -78.99
C ASP A 22 25.12 -54.55 -79.63
N GLU A 23 24.86 -54.94 -80.88
CA GLU A 23 25.58 -56.03 -81.58
C GLU A 23 26.40 -55.61 -82.82
N SER A 24 26.90 -54.37 -82.87
CA SER A 24 27.90 -53.98 -83.87
C SER A 24 29.29 -54.53 -83.53
N ALA A 25 29.99 -55.13 -84.50
CA ALA A 25 31.40 -55.55 -84.35
C ALA A 25 32.33 -54.39 -83.95
N GLN A 26 31.94 -53.16 -84.29
CA GLN A 26 32.64 -51.93 -83.92
C GLN A 26 32.44 -51.59 -82.43
N ALA A 27 31.24 -51.81 -81.89
CA ALA A 27 30.99 -51.66 -80.45
C ALA A 27 31.77 -52.69 -79.62
N LYS A 28 31.88 -53.94 -80.11
CA LYS A 28 32.71 -54.99 -79.49
C LYS A 28 34.21 -54.67 -79.53
N LEU A 29 34.69 -53.99 -80.58
CA LEU A 29 36.09 -53.56 -80.68
C LEU A 29 36.39 -52.41 -79.71
N ILE A 30 35.54 -51.37 -79.68
CA ILE A 30 35.67 -50.23 -78.77
C ILE A 30 35.62 -50.69 -77.31
N ALA A 31 34.66 -51.57 -76.97
CA ALA A 31 34.58 -52.15 -75.62
C ALA A 31 35.84 -52.94 -75.23
N LYS A 32 36.49 -53.60 -76.20
CA LYS A 32 37.74 -54.37 -75.97
C LYS A 32 38.97 -53.46 -75.83
N GLU A 33 39.04 -52.38 -76.60
CA GLU A 33 40.08 -51.35 -76.48
C GLU A 33 39.97 -50.62 -75.13
N GLU A 34 38.75 -50.28 -74.71
CA GLU A 34 38.49 -49.76 -73.36
C GLU A 34 38.88 -50.76 -72.27
N GLU A 35 38.55 -52.05 -72.42
CA GLU A 35 38.94 -53.09 -71.46
C GLU A 35 40.47 -53.20 -71.30
N ILE A 36 41.22 -53.13 -72.42
CA ILE A 36 42.69 -53.16 -72.41
C ILE A 36 43.26 -51.90 -71.75
N SER A 37 42.76 -50.72 -72.13
CA SER A 37 43.17 -49.43 -71.56
C SER A 37 42.98 -49.39 -70.05
N VAL A 38 41.85 -49.90 -69.56
CA VAL A 38 41.62 -49.95 -68.12
C VAL A 38 42.52 -50.96 -67.42
N LYS A 39 42.72 -52.17 -67.97
CA LYS A 39 43.64 -53.15 -67.37
C LYS A 39 45.05 -52.58 -67.21
N GLU A 40 45.51 -51.78 -68.17
CA GLU A 40 46.81 -51.14 -68.09
C GLU A 40 46.86 -50.04 -67.00
N LYS A 41 45.81 -49.20 -66.88
CA LYS A 41 45.73 -48.19 -65.80
C LYS A 41 45.71 -48.81 -64.40
N GLU A 42 44.98 -49.90 -64.22
CA GLU A 42 44.94 -50.63 -62.95
C GLU A 42 46.30 -51.27 -62.63
N ARG A 43 46.99 -51.83 -63.64
CA ARG A 43 48.36 -52.38 -63.50
C ARG A 43 49.36 -51.31 -63.09
N LEU A 44 49.31 -50.12 -63.70
CA LEU A 44 50.15 -48.99 -63.34
C LEU A 44 49.87 -48.50 -61.91
N THR A 45 48.60 -48.38 -61.53
CA THR A 45 48.21 -47.98 -60.17
C THR A 45 48.75 -48.96 -59.13
N GLN A 46 48.65 -50.26 -59.40
CA GLN A 46 49.22 -51.30 -58.53
C GLN A 46 50.74 -51.21 -58.40
N GLN A 47 51.45 -50.89 -59.48
CA GLN A 47 52.90 -50.69 -59.46
C GLN A 47 53.29 -49.46 -58.62
N ILE A 48 52.54 -48.36 -58.74
CA ILE A 48 52.75 -47.13 -57.95
C ILE A 48 52.53 -47.42 -56.47
N ALA A 49 51.45 -48.13 -56.11
CA ALA A 49 51.17 -48.53 -54.73
C ALA A 49 52.32 -49.34 -54.13
N SER A 50 52.84 -50.32 -54.88
CA SER A 50 53.98 -51.13 -54.45
C SER A 50 55.27 -50.33 -54.27
N GLN A 51 55.50 -49.29 -55.08
CA GLN A 51 56.66 -48.39 -54.92
C GLN A 51 56.54 -47.50 -53.68
N GLN A 52 55.30 -47.11 -53.33
CA GLN A 52 55.00 -46.27 -52.17
C GLN A 52 54.77 -47.04 -50.87
N GLY A 53 54.85 -48.38 -50.91
CA GLY A 53 54.60 -49.23 -49.75
C GLY A 53 53.15 -49.28 -49.30
N LEU A 54 52.21 -48.89 -50.18
CA LEU A 54 50.78 -48.91 -49.90
C LEU A 54 50.11 -50.15 -50.52
N PRO A 55 49.12 -50.75 -49.85
CA PRO A 55 48.28 -51.77 -50.46
C PRO A 55 47.42 -51.16 -51.57
N TYR A 56 47.13 -51.94 -52.62
CA TYR A 56 46.31 -51.50 -53.75
C TYR A 56 44.98 -52.25 -53.79
N ILE A 57 43.90 -51.55 -54.17
CA ILE A 57 42.60 -52.18 -54.42
C ILE A 57 41.88 -51.53 -55.61
N ASN A 58 41.23 -52.36 -56.42
CA ASN A 58 40.27 -51.91 -57.42
C ASN A 58 38.86 -51.99 -56.83
N LEU A 59 38.18 -50.85 -56.70
CA LEU A 59 36.84 -50.80 -56.12
C LEU A 59 35.75 -51.22 -57.12
N PHE A 60 36.07 -51.37 -58.40
CA PHE A 60 35.11 -51.79 -59.41
C PHE A 60 34.69 -53.25 -59.19
N GLY A 61 33.45 -53.46 -58.74
CA GLY A 61 32.93 -54.78 -58.36
C GLY A 61 33.12 -55.14 -56.88
N PHE A 62 33.74 -54.26 -56.09
CA PHE A 62 33.78 -54.37 -54.64
C PHE A 62 32.47 -53.83 -54.03
N PRO A 63 31.82 -54.55 -53.10
CA PRO A 63 30.58 -54.10 -52.48
C PRO A 63 30.87 -52.97 -51.47
N LEU A 64 30.70 -51.72 -51.90
CA LEU A 64 30.79 -50.55 -51.01
C LEU A 64 29.56 -50.49 -50.10
N SER A 65 29.75 -50.61 -48.78
CA SER A 65 28.66 -50.45 -47.81
C SER A 65 28.34 -48.96 -47.60
N PRO A 66 27.06 -48.58 -47.52
CA PRO A 66 26.66 -47.20 -47.17
C PRO A 66 27.28 -46.73 -45.86
N ASP A 67 27.34 -47.61 -44.85
CA ASP A 67 27.89 -47.31 -43.52
C ASP A 67 29.37 -46.93 -43.56
N ALA A 68 30.16 -47.58 -44.44
CA ALA A 68 31.56 -47.22 -44.65
C ALA A 68 31.66 -45.85 -45.34
N MET A 69 30.88 -45.63 -46.38
CA MET A 69 30.90 -44.40 -47.17
C MET A 69 30.40 -43.18 -46.37
N PHE A 70 29.58 -43.35 -45.33
CA PHE A 70 29.15 -42.25 -44.44
C PHE A 70 30.27 -41.69 -43.55
N LEU A 71 31.36 -42.43 -43.33
CA LEU A 71 32.51 -41.96 -42.54
C LEU A 71 33.28 -40.83 -43.24
N ILE A 72 33.22 -40.76 -44.58
CA ILE A 72 33.83 -39.69 -45.38
C ILE A 72 32.75 -39.06 -46.27
N PRO A 73 32.32 -37.81 -46.03
CA PRO A 73 31.31 -37.14 -46.85
C PRO A 73 31.69 -37.01 -48.34
N GLU A 74 30.69 -36.90 -49.23
CA GLU A 74 30.90 -36.72 -50.69
C GLU A 74 31.81 -35.52 -51.00
N GLU A 75 31.66 -34.41 -50.26
CA GLU A 75 32.47 -33.19 -50.41
C GLU A 75 33.95 -33.48 -50.11
N THR A 76 34.25 -34.10 -48.97
CA THR A 76 35.61 -34.51 -48.58
C THR A 76 36.19 -35.52 -49.57
N CYS A 77 35.37 -36.42 -50.10
CA CYS A 77 35.78 -37.40 -51.10
C CYS A 77 36.23 -36.75 -52.41
N ILE A 78 35.55 -35.67 -52.83
CA ILE A 78 35.92 -34.90 -54.01
C ILE A 78 37.17 -34.05 -53.75
N GLU A 79 37.19 -33.29 -52.65
CA GLU A 79 38.28 -32.35 -52.34
C GLU A 79 39.61 -33.06 -52.10
N MET A 80 39.60 -34.14 -51.33
CA MET A 80 40.80 -34.87 -50.91
C MET A 80 41.04 -36.13 -51.73
N SER A 81 40.21 -36.41 -52.74
CA SER A 81 40.29 -37.60 -53.59
C SER A 81 40.38 -38.93 -52.81
N VAL A 82 39.54 -39.05 -51.77
CA VAL A 82 39.61 -40.11 -50.74
C VAL A 82 38.24 -40.73 -50.49
N VAL A 83 38.16 -42.04 -50.26
CA VAL A 83 36.90 -42.73 -49.98
C VAL A 83 37.07 -43.79 -48.90
N CYS A 84 36.15 -43.86 -47.96
CA CYS A 84 36.07 -45.00 -47.05
C CYS A 84 35.26 -46.10 -47.74
N PHE A 85 35.92 -47.22 -48.06
CA PHE A 85 35.30 -48.31 -48.82
C PHE A 85 34.96 -49.53 -47.96
N TYR A 86 35.45 -49.59 -46.72
CA TYR A 86 35.18 -50.70 -45.81
C TYR A 86 35.16 -50.24 -44.35
N TYR A 87 34.15 -50.68 -43.61
CA TYR A 87 34.00 -50.49 -42.17
C TYR A 87 33.19 -51.66 -41.58
N ASP A 88 33.71 -52.30 -40.54
CA ASP A 88 33.08 -53.43 -39.84
C ASP A 88 32.88 -53.20 -38.33
N GLY A 89 33.25 -52.00 -37.82
CA GLY A 89 33.20 -51.65 -36.40
C GLY A 89 34.53 -51.86 -35.65
N GLU A 90 35.49 -52.59 -36.22
CA GLU A 90 36.84 -52.78 -35.64
C GLU A 90 37.94 -52.24 -36.56
N ASN A 91 37.70 -52.27 -37.87
CA ASN A 91 38.63 -51.87 -38.92
C ASN A 91 37.97 -50.89 -39.88
N VAL A 92 38.75 -49.93 -40.39
CA VAL A 92 38.37 -49.01 -41.46
C VAL A 92 39.42 -49.04 -42.56
N ARG A 93 38.99 -49.11 -43.82
CA ARG A 93 39.90 -49.03 -44.97
C ARG A 93 39.53 -47.87 -45.88
N ILE A 94 40.53 -47.06 -46.16
CA ILE A 94 40.39 -45.80 -46.88
C ILE A 94 41.17 -45.90 -48.17
N GLY A 95 40.53 -45.61 -49.30
CA GLY A 95 41.15 -45.57 -50.62
C GLY A 95 41.45 -44.13 -51.02
N THR A 96 42.65 -43.85 -51.53
CA THR A 96 43.00 -42.53 -52.09
C THR A 96 43.69 -42.68 -53.46
N THR A 97 43.51 -41.70 -54.34
CA THR A 97 44.31 -41.59 -55.58
C THR A 97 45.59 -40.77 -55.36
N LEU A 98 45.66 -39.99 -54.28
CA LEU A 98 46.75 -39.09 -53.96
C LEU A 98 47.09 -39.17 -52.46
N PRO A 99 48.06 -40.02 -52.07
CA PRO A 99 48.54 -40.05 -50.69
C PRO A 99 49.16 -38.71 -50.29
N SER A 100 48.72 -38.14 -49.16
CA SER A 100 49.19 -36.87 -48.63
C SER A 100 49.09 -36.86 -47.10
N GLU A 101 49.83 -35.96 -46.43
CA GLU A 101 49.73 -35.79 -44.97
C GLU A 101 48.29 -35.45 -44.51
N GLU A 102 47.49 -34.80 -45.36
CA GLU A 102 46.09 -34.49 -45.05
C GLU A 102 45.21 -35.74 -45.02
N VAL A 103 45.46 -36.69 -45.93
CA VAL A 103 44.78 -38.00 -45.95
C VAL A 103 45.17 -38.82 -44.72
N ASP A 104 46.44 -38.78 -44.32
CA ASP A 104 46.91 -39.46 -43.11
C ASP A 104 46.25 -38.87 -41.84
N ASN A 105 46.20 -37.54 -41.73
CA ASN A 105 45.51 -36.86 -40.62
C ASN A 105 44.01 -37.17 -40.56
N LEU A 106 43.33 -37.24 -41.72
CA LEU A 106 41.92 -37.64 -41.80
C LEU A 106 41.74 -39.08 -41.33
N THR A 107 42.62 -39.97 -41.77
CA THR A 107 42.64 -41.40 -41.40
C THR A 107 42.81 -41.58 -39.90
N ASP A 108 43.78 -40.88 -39.29
CA ASP A 108 44.05 -40.90 -37.85
C ASP A 108 42.89 -40.33 -37.02
N ARG A 109 42.23 -39.29 -37.54
CA ARG A 109 41.05 -38.71 -36.90
C ARG A 109 39.90 -39.71 -36.87
N ILE A 110 39.61 -40.37 -37.99
CA ILE A 110 38.56 -41.40 -38.07
C ILE A 110 38.89 -42.59 -37.16
N ALA A 111 40.15 -43.03 -37.13
CA ALA A 111 40.61 -44.10 -36.25
C ALA A 111 40.38 -43.78 -34.77
N LYS A 112 40.69 -42.55 -34.34
CA LYS A 112 40.50 -42.09 -32.95
C LYS A 112 39.04 -41.87 -32.59
N GLU A 113 38.26 -41.25 -33.47
CA GLU A 113 36.83 -40.96 -33.24
C GLU A 113 36.01 -42.25 -33.11
N HIS A 114 36.34 -43.28 -33.88
CA HIS A 114 35.60 -44.53 -33.91
C HIS A 114 36.28 -45.68 -33.15
N PHE A 115 37.46 -45.45 -32.55
CA PHE A 115 38.26 -46.46 -31.84
C PHE A 115 38.56 -47.71 -32.70
N VAL A 116 38.88 -47.51 -33.97
CA VAL A 116 39.13 -48.58 -34.96
C VAL A 116 40.55 -48.55 -35.53
N LYS A 117 41.00 -49.66 -36.10
CA LYS A 117 42.26 -49.72 -36.86
C LYS A 117 42.03 -49.21 -38.28
N ALA A 118 42.83 -48.25 -38.72
CA ALA A 118 42.72 -47.69 -40.07
C ALA A 118 43.89 -48.09 -40.97
N GLU A 119 43.60 -48.37 -42.24
CA GLU A 119 44.59 -48.69 -43.26
C GLU A 119 44.28 -47.96 -44.58
N VAL A 120 45.29 -47.34 -45.18
CA VAL A 120 45.17 -46.58 -46.43
C VAL A 120 45.58 -47.43 -47.62
N TYR A 121 44.77 -47.42 -48.67
CA TYR A 121 44.96 -48.13 -49.93
C TYR A 121 45.09 -47.14 -51.08
N LEU A 122 45.96 -47.41 -52.04
CA LEU A 122 45.98 -46.69 -53.29
C LEU A 122 44.93 -47.26 -54.24
N ILE A 123 44.08 -46.39 -54.78
CA ILE A 123 43.02 -46.73 -55.73
C ILE A 123 43.20 -45.97 -57.04
N SER A 124 42.65 -46.50 -58.13
CA SER A 124 42.68 -45.81 -59.43
C SER A 124 41.65 -44.67 -59.49
N GLU A 125 41.85 -43.69 -60.39
CA GLU A 125 40.83 -42.67 -60.66
C GLU A 125 39.49 -43.30 -61.10
N ARG A 126 39.53 -44.47 -61.74
CA ARG A 126 38.32 -45.22 -62.10
C ARG A 126 37.58 -45.69 -60.85
N SER A 127 38.30 -46.19 -59.86
CA SER A 127 37.74 -46.62 -58.57
C SER A 127 37.14 -45.45 -57.79
N LEU A 128 37.81 -44.30 -57.75
CA LEU A 128 37.29 -43.08 -57.11
C LEU A 128 36.00 -42.58 -57.80
N ASN A 129 35.99 -42.54 -59.14
CA ASN A 129 34.80 -42.18 -59.91
C ASN A 129 33.66 -43.19 -59.73
N TYR A 130 33.97 -44.47 -59.57
CA TYR A 130 32.98 -45.50 -59.25
C TYR A 130 32.34 -45.26 -57.88
N SER A 131 33.12 -44.92 -56.85
CA SER A 131 32.57 -44.52 -55.55
C SER A 131 31.72 -43.25 -55.62
N LEU A 132 32.12 -42.23 -56.39
CA LEU A 132 31.32 -41.00 -56.57
C LEU A 132 29.95 -41.27 -57.21
N LYS A 133 29.86 -42.23 -58.15
CA LYS A 133 28.57 -42.67 -58.70
C LYS A 133 27.68 -43.32 -57.64
N ILE A 134 28.27 -43.98 -56.64
CA ILE A 134 27.55 -44.60 -55.53
C ILE A 134 27.12 -43.54 -54.51
N TYR A 135 27.97 -42.56 -54.17
CA TYR A 135 27.57 -41.38 -53.38
C TYR A 135 26.34 -40.67 -53.95
N LYS A 136 26.27 -40.50 -55.29
CA LYS A 136 25.10 -39.90 -55.97
C LYS A 136 23.82 -40.73 -55.87
N LYS A 137 23.93 -42.05 -55.66
CA LYS A 137 22.81 -42.99 -55.54
C LYS A 137 22.47 -43.34 -54.10
N MET A 138 23.37 -43.07 -53.16
CA MET A 138 23.06 -43.19 -51.74
C MET A 138 21.87 -42.29 -51.44
N PRO A 139 20.92 -42.74 -50.59
CA PRO A 139 19.89 -41.84 -50.12
C PRO A 139 20.62 -40.65 -49.50
N LYS A 140 20.53 -39.49 -50.16
CA LYS A 140 20.81 -38.21 -49.52
C LYS A 140 19.74 -38.08 -48.47
N THR A 141 19.97 -38.70 -47.31
CA THR A 141 19.27 -38.31 -46.11
C THR A 141 19.68 -36.86 -45.93
N PRO A 142 18.81 -35.85 -46.18
CA PRO A 142 18.95 -34.65 -45.38
C PRO A 142 19.10 -35.15 -43.94
N PRO A 143 19.99 -34.57 -43.13
CA PRO A 143 20.09 -34.96 -41.72
C PRO A 143 18.67 -35.14 -41.25
N MET A 144 18.32 -36.33 -40.76
CA MET A 144 16.96 -36.61 -40.34
C MET A 144 16.72 -35.66 -39.17
N ILE A 145 16.25 -34.44 -39.48
CA ILE A 145 15.87 -33.46 -38.50
C ILE A 145 14.64 -34.13 -37.91
N LYS A 146 14.82 -34.77 -36.75
CA LYS A 146 13.72 -35.14 -35.87
C LYS A 146 13.09 -33.82 -35.41
N GLY A 147 12.24 -33.27 -36.27
CA GLY A 147 11.60 -31.98 -36.09
C GLY A 147 11.34 -31.28 -37.42
N VAL A 148 10.35 -30.41 -37.40
CA VAL A 148 10.12 -29.42 -38.45
C VAL A 148 10.97 -28.24 -38.06
N LYS A 149 11.93 -27.86 -38.90
CA LYS A 149 12.54 -26.55 -38.80
C LYS A 149 11.55 -25.58 -39.45
N ILE A 150 10.98 -24.67 -38.68
CA ILE A 150 10.31 -23.52 -39.29
C ILE A 150 11.44 -22.63 -39.77
N GLU A 151 11.65 -22.56 -41.08
CA GLU A 151 12.67 -21.70 -41.68
C GLU A 151 12.28 -20.24 -41.41
N ALA A 152 13.28 -19.39 -41.11
CA ALA A 152 13.06 -17.97 -40.88
C ALA A 152 12.30 -17.31 -42.05
N ALA A 153 12.56 -17.75 -43.29
CA ALA A 153 11.91 -17.26 -44.49
C ALA A 153 10.39 -17.52 -44.50
N ASP A 154 9.94 -18.69 -44.02
CA ASP A 154 8.50 -19.01 -43.94
C ASP A 154 7.82 -18.12 -42.89
N LEU A 155 8.49 -17.93 -41.75
CA LEU A 155 7.99 -17.12 -40.64
C LEU A 155 7.91 -15.64 -41.03
N GLU A 156 8.89 -15.11 -41.76
CA GLU A 156 8.88 -13.73 -42.26
C GLU A 156 7.82 -13.54 -43.37
N ARG A 157 7.62 -14.51 -44.26
CA ARG A 157 6.53 -14.47 -45.26
C ARG A 157 5.17 -14.33 -44.57
N PHE A 158 4.90 -15.19 -43.59
CA PHE A 158 3.64 -15.15 -42.85
C PHE A 158 3.50 -13.91 -41.95
N LYS A 159 4.60 -13.40 -41.36
CA LYS A 159 4.59 -12.12 -40.63
C LYS A 159 4.23 -10.94 -41.52
N ALA A 160 4.73 -10.89 -42.76
CA ALA A 160 4.39 -9.83 -43.72
C ALA A 160 2.91 -9.87 -44.12
N GLU A 161 2.34 -11.07 -44.17
CA GLU A 161 0.96 -11.32 -44.55
C GLU A 161 -0.11 -11.00 -43.49
N ILE A 162 0.26 -10.89 -42.20
CA ILE A 162 -0.67 -10.64 -41.08
C ILE A 162 -0.64 -9.15 -40.73
N GLN A 163 -1.71 -8.39 -40.99
CA GLN A 163 -1.74 -6.95 -40.62
C GLN A 163 -2.21 -6.71 -39.18
N ASP A 164 -3.23 -7.43 -38.72
CA ASP A 164 -3.83 -7.32 -37.38
C ASP A 164 -4.31 -8.69 -36.83
N PHE A 165 -4.80 -8.73 -35.58
CA PHE A 165 -5.33 -9.96 -34.96
C PHE A 165 -6.50 -10.58 -35.73
N ARG A 166 -7.35 -9.75 -36.33
CA ARG A 166 -8.58 -10.20 -37.01
C ARG A 166 -8.28 -10.83 -38.38
N SER A 167 -7.21 -10.40 -39.03
CA SER A 167 -6.75 -10.95 -40.33
C SER A 167 -6.32 -12.41 -40.24
N LEU A 168 -5.95 -12.91 -39.05
CA LEU A 168 -5.60 -14.31 -38.82
C LEU A 168 -6.80 -15.24 -39.09
N ASN A 169 -7.99 -14.87 -38.62
CA ASN A 169 -9.19 -15.72 -38.72
C ASN A 169 -9.62 -15.97 -40.18
N GLY A 170 -9.45 -14.99 -41.06
CA GLY A 170 -9.71 -15.13 -42.49
C GLY A 170 -8.74 -16.10 -43.17
N LYS A 171 -7.44 -15.96 -42.87
CA LYS A 171 -6.38 -16.75 -43.52
C LYS A 171 -6.23 -18.17 -42.99
N ILE A 172 -6.46 -18.39 -41.69
CA ILE A 172 -6.18 -19.68 -41.03
C ILE A 172 -6.99 -20.86 -41.63
N ASN A 173 -8.14 -20.57 -42.23
CA ASN A 173 -9.02 -21.57 -42.84
C ASN A 173 -8.73 -21.80 -44.33
N GLU A 174 -7.83 -21.02 -44.95
CA GLU A 174 -7.47 -21.10 -46.38
C GLU A 174 -6.11 -21.78 -46.63
N VAL A 175 -5.24 -21.84 -45.62
CA VAL A 175 -3.88 -22.41 -45.75
C VAL A 175 -3.86 -23.93 -45.54
N SER A 176 -2.79 -24.58 -45.99
CA SER A 176 -2.56 -26.01 -45.73
C SER A 176 -2.43 -26.29 -44.23
N ILE A 177 -2.82 -27.48 -43.79
CA ILE A 177 -2.81 -27.87 -42.37
C ILE A 177 -1.41 -27.73 -41.73
N SER A 178 -0.37 -27.98 -42.52
CA SER A 178 1.03 -27.80 -42.09
C SER A 178 1.38 -26.33 -41.83
N ASP A 179 0.78 -25.41 -42.59
CA ASP A 179 1.03 -23.98 -42.49
C ASP A 179 0.21 -23.32 -41.38
N VAL A 180 -0.92 -23.91 -40.98
CA VAL A 180 -1.75 -23.40 -39.86
C VAL A 180 -0.93 -23.25 -38.58
N VAL A 181 -0.13 -24.26 -38.23
CA VAL A 181 0.71 -24.21 -37.02
C VAL A 181 1.77 -23.11 -37.14
N THR A 182 2.41 -22.99 -38.30
CA THR A 182 3.40 -21.95 -38.59
C THR A 182 2.78 -20.55 -38.54
N LEU A 183 1.58 -20.38 -39.09
CA LEU A 183 0.85 -19.11 -39.10
C LEU A 183 0.46 -18.67 -37.68
N ILE A 184 -0.02 -19.59 -36.84
CA ILE A 184 -0.34 -19.29 -35.44
C ILE A 184 0.93 -18.86 -34.68
N ILE A 185 2.05 -19.56 -34.88
CA ILE A 185 3.34 -19.20 -34.27
C ILE A 185 3.82 -17.83 -34.78
N ALA A 186 3.73 -17.56 -36.09
CA ALA A 186 4.10 -16.28 -36.68
C ALA A 186 3.26 -15.12 -36.14
N ALA A 187 1.94 -15.32 -36.01
CA ALA A 187 1.03 -14.37 -35.40
C ALA A 187 1.42 -14.08 -33.94
N ALA A 188 1.69 -15.13 -33.16
CA ALA A 188 2.11 -15.02 -31.77
C ALA A 188 3.44 -14.26 -31.62
N LEU A 189 4.41 -14.52 -32.51
CA LEU A 189 5.70 -13.83 -32.50
C LEU A 189 5.57 -12.36 -32.88
N LYS A 190 4.79 -12.04 -33.93
CA LYS A 190 4.54 -10.67 -34.39
C LYS A 190 3.83 -9.82 -33.33
N THR A 191 2.89 -10.42 -32.62
CA THR A 191 2.09 -9.77 -31.57
C THR A 191 2.79 -9.73 -30.21
N GLY A 192 3.96 -10.35 -30.07
CA GLY A 192 4.69 -10.37 -28.80
C GLY A 192 4.05 -11.26 -27.74
N SER A 193 3.28 -12.27 -28.14
CA SER A 193 2.57 -13.18 -27.22
C SER A 193 3.52 -14.08 -26.42
N SER A 194 3.19 -14.34 -25.15
CA SER A 194 3.93 -15.27 -24.27
C SER A 194 3.43 -16.70 -24.36
N ASP A 195 2.12 -16.89 -24.59
CA ASP A 195 1.47 -18.20 -24.61
C ASP A 195 0.43 -18.24 -25.74
N ILE A 196 0.40 -19.35 -26.48
CA ILE A 196 -0.62 -19.67 -27.46
C ILE A 196 -1.54 -20.71 -26.83
N HIS A 197 -2.82 -20.42 -26.73
CA HIS A 197 -3.86 -21.30 -26.20
C HIS A 197 -4.72 -21.79 -27.37
N ILE A 198 -4.93 -23.10 -27.46
CA ILE A 198 -5.75 -23.70 -28.50
C ILE A 198 -6.70 -24.69 -27.85
N GLU A 199 -7.98 -24.34 -27.80
CA GLU A 199 -8.99 -25.02 -26.99
C GLU A 199 -10.06 -25.59 -27.91
N ALA A 200 -10.26 -26.92 -27.84
CA ALA A 200 -11.37 -27.57 -28.52
C ALA A 200 -12.67 -27.32 -27.73
N GLU A 201 -13.63 -26.68 -28.37
CA GLU A 201 -14.96 -26.36 -27.81
C GLU A 201 -16.06 -27.12 -28.58
N GLU A 202 -17.31 -26.95 -28.16
CA GLU A 202 -18.44 -27.66 -28.76
C GLU A 202 -18.57 -27.34 -30.26
N HIS A 203 -18.48 -26.05 -30.62
CA HIS A 203 -18.79 -25.54 -31.97
C HIS A 203 -17.54 -25.25 -32.83
N GLY A 204 -16.32 -25.47 -32.32
CA GLY A 204 -15.09 -25.18 -33.06
C GLY A 204 -13.84 -25.32 -32.19
N VAL A 205 -12.68 -24.90 -32.72
CA VAL A 205 -11.44 -24.81 -31.95
C VAL A 205 -11.00 -23.36 -31.87
N VAL A 206 -10.96 -22.82 -30.67
CA VAL A 206 -10.63 -21.41 -30.42
C VAL A 206 -9.14 -21.27 -30.19
N VAL A 207 -8.50 -20.38 -30.94
CA VAL A 207 -7.10 -19.97 -30.76
C VAL A 207 -7.09 -18.64 -30.01
N ARG A 208 -6.50 -18.63 -28.82
CA ARG A 208 -6.25 -17.41 -28.05
C ARG A 208 -4.76 -17.15 -27.91
N LEU A 209 -4.34 -15.90 -28.00
CA LEU A 209 -2.98 -15.46 -27.75
C LEU A 209 -2.93 -14.72 -26.42
N ARG A 210 -1.94 -15.02 -25.58
CA ARG A 210 -1.68 -14.24 -24.37
C ARG A 210 -0.72 -13.12 -24.70
N VAL A 211 -1.21 -11.89 -24.78
CA VAL A 211 -0.42 -10.70 -25.10
C VAL A 211 -0.42 -9.80 -23.88
N ASP A 212 0.78 -9.45 -23.40
CA ASP A 212 0.99 -8.70 -22.16
C ASP A 212 0.17 -9.22 -20.95
N GLY A 213 0.01 -10.54 -20.87
CA GLY A 213 -0.68 -11.23 -19.78
C GLY A 213 -2.19 -11.45 -19.97
N VAL A 214 -2.81 -10.79 -20.95
CA VAL A 214 -4.26 -10.89 -21.23
C VAL A 214 -4.50 -11.88 -22.37
N LEU A 215 -5.50 -12.75 -22.23
CA LEU A 215 -5.92 -13.67 -23.30
C LEU A 215 -6.81 -12.92 -24.30
N GLN A 216 -6.46 -13.02 -25.57
CA GLN A 216 -7.22 -12.46 -26.69
C GLN A 216 -7.57 -13.57 -27.67
N GLU A 217 -8.83 -13.62 -28.11
CA GLU A 217 -9.24 -14.53 -29.18
C GLU A 217 -8.68 -14.04 -30.52
N ALA A 218 -7.91 -14.90 -31.17
CA ALA A 218 -7.21 -14.57 -32.42
C ALA A 218 -7.87 -15.23 -33.65
N ALA A 219 -8.38 -16.45 -33.50
CA ALA A 219 -9.05 -17.16 -34.59
C ALA A 219 -9.91 -18.33 -34.10
N VAL A 220 -10.84 -18.78 -34.95
CA VAL A 220 -11.60 -20.01 -34.76
C VAL A 220 -11.33 -20.96 -35.93
N ILE A 221 -10.83 -22.15 -35.61
CA ILE A 221 -10.53 -23.21 -36.58
C ILE A 221 -11.71 -24.18 -36.65
N LYS A 222 -12.04 -24.61 -37.87
CA LYS A 222 -13.04 -25.65 -38.14
C LYS A 222 -12.68 -26.98 -37.46
N LYS A 223 -13.65 -27.58 -36.77
CA LYS A 223 -13.46 -28.79 -35.93
C LYS A 223 -12.92 -29.99 -36.71
N GLU A 224 -13.25 -30.10 -37.99
CA GLU A 224 -12.81 -31.17 -38.89
C GLU A 224 -11.29 -31.17 -39.12
N SER A 225 -10.66 -29.99 -39.00
CA SER A 225 -9.21 -29.83 -39.19
C SER A 225 -8.42 -30.17 -37.92
N TRP A 226 -9.07 -30.16 -36.75
CA TRP A 226 -8.40 -30.27 -35.45
C TRP A 226 -7.56 -31.54 -35.27
N PRO A 227 -8.04 -32.76 -35.59
CA PRO A 227 -7.26 -33.99 -35.41
C PRO A 227 -5.92 -33.99 -36.15
N ARG A 228 -5.88 -33.32 -37.31
CA ARG A 228 -4.66 -33.22 -38.13
C ARG A 228 -3.70 -32.14 -37.59
N ILE A 229 -4.24 -31.01 -37.13
CA ILE A 229 -3.46 -29.92 -36.51
C ILE A 229 -2.81 -30.37 -35.21
N ILE A 230 -3.56 -31.04 -34.32
CA ILE A 230 -3.00 -31.52 -33.05
C ILE A 230 -1.93 -32.61 -33.26
N SER A 231 -2.13 -33.51 -34.23
CA SER A 231 -1.14 -34.52 -34.57
C SER A 231 0.18 -33.88 -35.01
N ARG A 232 0.09 -32.76 -35.77
CA ARG A 232 1.26 -31.97 -36.18
C ARG A 232 1.96 -31.33 -34.98
N MET A 233 1.21 -30.75 -34.04
CA MET A 233 1.76 -30.18 -32.81
C MET A 233 2.45 -31.23 -31.93
N LYS A 234 1.85 -32.41 -31.77
CA LYS A 234 2.43 -33.53 -31.02
C LYS A 234 3.74 -34.03 -31.64
N LEU A 235 3.80 -34.08 -32.97
CA LEU A 235 5.01 -34.43 -33.70
C LEU A 235 6.15 -33.41 -33.45
N LEU A 236 5.85 -32.10 -33.49
CA LEU A 236 6.81 -31.04 -33.18
C LEU A 236 7.36 -31.17 -31.75
N ALA A 237 6.46 -31.38 -30.80
CA ALA A 237 6.77 -31.50 -29.38
C ALA A 237 7.43 -32.83 -28.98
N LYS A 238 7.60 -33.76 -29.94
CA LYS A 238 8.18 -35.10 -29.74
C LYS A 238 7.40 -35.96 -28.71
N VAL A 239 6.08 -35.79 -28.64
CA VAL A 239 5.19 -36.60 -27.79
C VAL A 239 4.43 -37.65 -28.61
N LYS A 240 3.76 -38.59 -27.94
CA LYS A 240 3.09 -39.72 -28.61
C LYS A 240 1.77 -39.27 -29.23
N ILE A 241 1.67 -39.33 -30.55
CA ILE A 241 0.47 -38.92 -31.32
C ILE A 241 -0.75 -39.79 -30.95
N ASN A 242 -0.54 -41.09 -30.74
CA ASN A 242 -1.59 -42.05 -30.42
C ASN A 242 -2.07 -42.04 -28.96
N VAL A 243 -1.48 -41.19 -28.10
CA VAL A 243 -1.92 -41.03 -26.71
C VAL A 243 -2.78 -39.77 -26.62
N THR A 244 -4.08 -39.94 -26.36
CA THR A 244 -5.07 -38.84 -26.29
C THR A 244 -5.81 -38.74 -24.96
N GLY A 245 -5.75 -39.79 -24.12
CA GLY A 245 -6.47 -39.85 -22.83
C GLY A 245 -5.62 -39.49 -21.60
N LYS A 246 -4.40 -38.98 -21.81
CA LYS A 246 -3.49 -38.58 -20.71
C LYS A 246 -2.78 -37.26 -21.05
N PRO A 247 -2.50 -36.41 -20.06
CA PRO A 247 -1.70 -35.21 -20.27
C PRO A 247 -0.31 -35.56 -20.82
N GLN A 248 0.23 -34.72 -21.70
CA GLN A 248 1.57 -34.86 -22.25
C GLN A 248 2.26 -33.50 -22.34
N ASP A 249 3.56 -33.47 -22.06
CA ASP A 249 4.40 -32.29 -22.19
C ASP A 249 5.53 -32.56 -23.17
N GLY A 250 5.83 -31.58 -24.01
CA GLY A 250 6.93 -31.65 -24.96
C GLY A 250 7.63 -30.31 -25.14
N ARG A 251 8.84 -30.36 -25.71
CA ARG A 251 9.69 -29.18 -25.92
C ARG A 251 10.32 -29.23 -27.30
N TYR A 252 10.42 -28.08 -27.95
CA TYR A 252 11.13 -27.90 -29.21
C TYR A 252 11.67 -26.47 -29.33
N THR A 253 12.56 -26.24 -30.29
CA THR A 253 13.19 -24.94 -30.51
C THR A 253 12.83 -24.43 -31.89
N ILE A 254 12.42 -23.17 -31.97
CA ILE A 254 12.28 -22.41 -33.21
C ILE A 254 13.57 -21.62 -33.40
N PHE A 255 14.20 -21.79 -34.55
CA PHE A 255 15.45 -21.11 -34.91
C PHE A 255 15.11 -19.90 -35.79
N LEU A 256 15.35 -18.69 -35.29
CA LEU A 256 15.28 -17.45 -36.09
C LEU A 256 16.71 -16.98 -36.41
N PRO A 257 16.90 -16.04 -37.36
CA PRO A 257 18.23 -15.54 -37.74
C PRO A 257 18.95 -14.87 -36.56
N ASP A 258 18.19 -14.14 -35.73
CA ASP A 258 18.74 -13.31 -34.66
C ASP A 258 18.59 -13.94 -33.26
N GLU A 259 17.62 -14.84 -33.05
CA GLU A 259 17.37 -15.46 -31.75
C GLU A 259 16.78 -16.87 -31.85
N ASN A 260 17.04 -17.70 -30.85
CA ASN A 260 16.37 -18.99 -30.69
C ASN A 260 15.23 -18.87 -29.69
N ILE A 261 14.08 -19.43 -30.02
CA ILE A 261 12.88 -19.43 -29.17
C ILE A 261 12.60 -20.85 -28.73
N ALA A 262 12.70 -21.11 -27.43
CA ALA A 262 12.32 -22.41 -26.88
C ALA A 262 10.80 -22.43 -26.67
N VAL A 263 10.14 -23.48 -27.16
CA VAL A 263 8.70 -23.67 -27.00
C VAL A 263 8.44 -24.86 -26.08
N ARG A 264 7.63 -24.64 -25.06
CA ARG A 264 7.08 -25.70 -24.21
C ARG A 264 5.62 -25.90 -24.56
N SER A 265 5.22 -27.14 -24.85
CA SER A 265 3.86 -27.48 -25.23
C SER A 265 3.26 -28.48 -24.26
N SER A 266 2.10 -28.15 -23.70
CA SER A 266 1.29 -29.02 -22.85
C SER A 266 0.01 -29.41 -23.59
N PHE A 267 -0.32 -30.69 -23.58
CA PHE A 267 -1.51 -31.29 -24.20
C PHE A 267 -2.38 -31.89 -23.10
N LEU A 268 -3.61 -31.39 -22.94
CA LEU A 268 -4.55 -31.80 -21.89
C LEU A 268 -5.84 -32.37 -22.49
N PRO A 269 -6.25 -33.61 -22.18
CA PRO A 269 -7.54 -34.14 -22.63
C PRO A 269 -8.73 -33.37 -22.04
N THR A 270 -9.70 -32.96 -22.88
CA THR A 270 -10.96 -32.31 -22.45
C THR A 270 -12.18 -32.99 -23.10
N SER A 271 -13.39 -32.53 -22.78
CA SER A 271 -14.65 -33.12 -23.24
C SER A 271 -14.86 -33.05 -24.76
N TYR A 272 -14.28 -32.06 -25.45
CA TYR A 272 -14.51 -31.82 -26.89
C TYR A 272 -13.29 -32.05 -27.77
N GLY A 273 -12.18 -32.53 -27.18
CA GLY A 273 -10.89 -32.73 -27.83
C GLY A 273 -9.77 -32.49 -26.82
N GLU A 274 -8.51 -32.51 -27.25
CA GLU A 274 -7.43 -32.06 -26.37
C GLU A 274 -7.29 -30.53 -26.46
N SER A 275 -6.94 -29.89 -25.34
CA SER A 275 -6.51 -28.49 -25.25
C SER A 275 -4.98 -28.45 -25.32
N VAL A 276 -4.44 -27.46 -26.03
CA VAL A 276 -3.01 -27.27 -26.22
C VAL A 276 -2.61 -25.88 -25.73
N VAL A 277 -1.58 -25.82 -24.90
CA VAL A 277 -0.93 -24.56 -24.50
C VAL A 277 0.53 -24.61 -24.96
N MET A 278 0.97 -23.61 -25.72
CA MET A 278 2.36 -23.46 -26.14
C MET A 278 2.95 -22.17 -25.55
N ARG A 279 3.91 -22.30 -24.64
CA ARG A 279 4.64 -21.16 -24.06
C ARG A 279 5.88 -20.86 -24.88
N LEU A 280 5.98 -19.61 -25.35
CA LEU A 280 7.09 -19.10 -26.14
C LEU A 280 8.12 -18.43 -25.21
N LEU A 281 9.29 -19.04 -25.07
CA LEU A 281 10.39 -18.52 -24.26
C LEU A 281 11.38 -17.80 -25.18
N LYS A 282 11.25 -16.47 -25.24
CA LYS A 282 12.18 -15.59 -25.98
C LYS A 282 13.41 -15.31 -25.12
N SER A 283 14.58 -15.28 -25.73
CA SER A 283 15.86 -14.96 -25.07
C SER A 283 16.09 -13.45 -24.89
N SER A 284 15.32 -12.60 -25.57
CA SER A 284 15.44 -11.13 -25.55
C SER A 284 14.91 -10.44 -24.26
N SER A 285 14.26 -11.14 -23.34
CA SER A 285 13.85 -10.59 -22.02
C SER A 285 15.00 -10.45 -21.01
N VAL A 286 16.23 -10.82 -21.40
CA VAL A 286 17.48 -10.72 -20.60
C VAL A 286 17.91 -9.27 -20.33
N GLY A 287 17.34 -8.27 -21.01
CA GLY A 287 17.83 -6.89 -20.99
C GLY A 287 17.27 -5.95 -19.92
N LEU A 288 16.38 -6.39 -19.01
CA LEU A 288 15.82 -5.48 -18.01
C LEU A 288 16.86 -5.24 -16.90
N SER A 289 17.44 -4.04 -16.89
CA SER A 289 18.38 -3.68 -15.84
C SER A 289 17.67 -3.51 -14.51
N PHE A 290 18.40 -3.67 -13.40
CA PHE A 290 17.86 -3.41 -12.07
C PHE A 290 17.24 -2.02 -11.94
N ASN A 291 17.80 -1.01 -12.63
CA ASN A 291 17.28 0.36 -12.65
C ASN A 291 15.96 0.50 -13.44
N ASP A 292 15.69 -0.41 -14.38
CA ASP A 292 14.53 -0.34 -15.28
C ASP A 292 13.31 -1.11 -14.76
N LEU A 293 13.37 -1.67 -13.55
CA LEU A 293 12.25 -2.39 -12.92
C LEU A 293 11.03 -1.48 -12.69
N GLY A 294 11.26 -0.16 -12.59
CA GLY A 294 10.20 0.81 -12.31
C GLY A 294 9.82 0.88 -10.84
N ILE A 295 10.75 0.56 -9.93
CA ILE A 295 10.59 0.73 -8.49
C ILE A 295 10.69 2.22 -8.14
N MET A 296 9.84 2.71 -7.25
CA MET A 296 9.87 4.10 -6.81
C MET A 296 11.18 4.45 -6.10
N PRO A 297 11.69 5.70 -6.19
CA PRO A 297 13.03 6.06 -5.74
C PRO A 297 13.36 5.60 -4.31
N LYS A 298 12.46 5.84 -3.34
CA LYS A 298 12.71 5.47 -1.95
C LYS A 298 12.78 3.96 -1.72
N ALA A 299 11.84 3.22 -2.33
CA ALA A 299 11.83 1.76 -2.25
C ALA A 299 13.02 1.15 -3.00
N PHE A 300 13.47 1.79 -4.08
CA PHE A 300 14.65 1.41 -4.83
C PHE A 300 15.95 1.60 -4.02
N GLU A 301 16.08 2.71 -3.30
CA GLU A 301 17.19 2.94 -2.35
C GLU A 301 17.25 1.84 -1.28
N ILE A 302 16.10 1.52 -0.67
CA ILE A 302 15.99 0.48 0.35
C ILE A 302 16.43 -0.87 -0.25
N LEU A 303 15.83 -1.29 -1.37
CA LEU A 303 16.16 -2.56 -1.99
C LEU A 303 17.64 -2.63 -2.41
N SER A 304 18.19 -1.54 -2.96
CA SER A 304 19.61 -1.46 -3.36
C SER A 304 20.54 -1.68 -2.17
N HIS A 305 20.19 -1.12 -1.01
CA HIS A 305 20.96 -1.33 0.21
C HIS A 305 20.83 -2.77 0.74
N GLU A 306 19.63 -3.34 0.71
CA GLU A 306 19.37 -4.68 1.25
C GLU A 306 20.03 -5.80 0.43
N ILE A 307 20.14 -5.66 -0.90
CA ILE A 307 20.81 -6.65 -1.77
C ILE A 307 22.34 -6.63 -1.64
N GLU A 308 22.93 -5.54 -1.11
CA GLU A 308 24.38 -5.41 -0.93
C GLU A 308 24.86 -5.98 0.41
N LYS A 309 23.95 -6.39 1.29
CA LYS A 309 24.30 -7.04 2.55
C LYS A 309 24.95 -8.41 2.30
N PRO A 310 25.93 -8.82 3.14
CA PRO A 310 26.67 -10.08 2.94
C PRO A 310 25.77 -11.31 3.10
N ASN A 311 24.73 -11.22 3.92
CA ASN A 311 23.82 -12.32 4.17
C ASN A 311 22.40 -11.82 4.44
N GLY A 312 21.45 -12.76 4.35
CA GLY A 312 20.04 -12.50 4.61
C GLY A 312 19.12 -13.05 3.53
N LEU A 313 17.82 -12.99 3.78
CA LEU A 313 16.79 -13.56 2.93
C LEU A 313 15.97 -12.44 2.29
N ILE A 314 15.94 -12.40 0.95
CA ILE A 314 15.12 -11.49 0.16
C ILE A 314 14.05 -12.30 -0.55
N LEU A 315 12.79 -11.98 -0.26
CA LEU A 315 11.63 -12.73 -0.75
C LEU A 315 10.82 -11.88 -1.71
N THR A 316 10.63 -12.40 -2.93
CA THR A 316 9.70 -11.79 -3.89
C THR A 316 8.41 -12.59 -3.93
N THR A 317 7.27 -11.92 -3.83
CA THR A 317 5.95 -12.53 -3.82
C THR A 317 5.00 -11.89 -4.81
N GLY A 318 3.94 -12.61 -5.14
CA GLY A 318 2.93 -12.24 -6.12
C GLY A 318 2.41 -13.46 -6.87
N PRO A 319 1.28 -13.34 -7.58
CA PRO A 319 0.71 -14.45 -8.35
C PRO A 319 1.59 -14.87 -9.53
N THR A 320 1.22 -15.94 -10.23
CA THR A 320 1.88 -16.35 -11.48
C THR A 320 1.83 -15.22 -12.51
N GLY A 321 2.96 -14.96 -13.20
CA GLY A 321 3.04 -13.90 -14.20
C GLY A 321 3.24 -12.48 -13.66
N SER A 322 3.45 -12.32 -12.34
CA SER A 322 3.78 -11.02 -11.70
C SER A 322 5.22 -10.54 -11.92
N GLY A 323 6.06 -11.30 -12.64
CA GLY A 323 7.44 -10.93 -12.96
C GLY A 323 8.49 -11.33 -11.90
N LYS A 324 8.23 -12.33 -11.05
CA LYS A 324 9.12 -12.69 -9.91
C LYS A 324 10.52 -13.06 -10.35
N THR A 325 10.60 -13.99 -11.30
CA THR A 325 11.86 -14.41 -11.90
C THR A 325 12.58 -13.25 -12.59
N THR A 326 11.86 -12.34 -13.25
CA THR A 326 12.47 -11.16 -13.89
C THR A 326 13.13 -10.24 -12.87
N THR A 327 12.44 -9.93 -11.76
CA THR A 327 13.00 -9.10 -10.67
C THR A 327 14.20 -9.79 -10.03
N LEU A 328 14.12 -11.10 -9.73
CA LEU A 328 15.25 -11.85 -9.18
C LEU A 328 16.45 -11.87 -10.13
N TYR A 329 16.24 -12.09 -11.42
CA TYR A 329 17.32 -12.10 -12.41
C TYR A 329 17.96 -10.72 -12.58
N ALA A 330 17.19 -9.64 -12.47
CA ALA A 330 17.72 -8.27 -12.48
C ALA A 330 18.62 -8.01 -11.25
N ILE A 331 18.22 -8.50 -10.06
CA ILE A 331 19.04 -8.46 -8.84
C ILE A 331 20.31 -9.30 -9.03
N LEU A 332 20.19 -10.54 -9.51
CA LEU A 332 21.33 -11.42 -9.75
C LEU A 332 22.34 -10.80 -10.72
N ASN A 333 21.88 -10.19 -11.82
CA ASN A 333 22.75 -9.48 -12.76
C ASN A 333 23.45 -8.26 -12.14
N LYS A 334 22.79 -7.55 -11.21
CA LYS A 334 23.41 -6.44 -10.46
C LYS A 334 24.50 -6.92 -9.50
N LEU A 335 24.34 -8.11 -8.93
CA LEU A 335 25.29 -8.75 -8.02
C LEU A 335 26.40 -9.54 -8.73
N ASN A 336 26.24 -9.83 -10.03
CA ASN A 336 27.16 -10.63 -10.83
C ASN A 336 28.50 -9.91 -11.07
N LYS A 337 29.39 -10.00 -10.09
CA LYS A 337 30.76 -9.48 -10.08
C LYS A 337 31.75 -10.64 -10.02
N PRO A 338 32.99 -10.49 -10.55
CA PRO A 338 33.97 -11.58 -10.60
C PRO A 338 34.35 -12.18 -9.24
N ASP A 339 34.18 -11.43 -8.16
CA ASP A 339 34.48 -11.78 -6.77
C ASP A 339 33.30 -12.39 -6.01
N ILE A 340 32.13 -12.54 -6.64
CA ILE A 340 30.90 -13.05 -6.02
C ILE A 340 30.46 -14.33 -6.74
N LYS A 341 30.44 -15.45 -6.04
CA LYS A 341 29.97 -16.74 -6.56
C LYS A 341 28.46 -16.87 -6.39
N ILE A 342 27.76 -16.88 -7.52
CA ILE A 342 26.30 -16.98 -7.57
C ILE A 342 25.89 -18.36 -8.09
N ILE A 343 25.02 -19.04 -7.33
CA ILE A 343 24.44 -20.34 -7.73
C ILE A 343 22.91 -20.31 -7.57
N THR A 344 22.18 -20.77 -8.57
CA THR A 344 20.71 -20.84 -8.53
C THR A 344 20.20 -22.28 -8.59
N LEU A 345 19.02 -22.51 -8.02
CA LEU A 345 18.25 -23.76 -8.12
C LEU A 345 16.84 -23.44 -8.60
N GLU A 346 16.48 -23.91 -9.79
CA GLU A 346 15.28 -23.49 -10.50
C GLU A 346 14.47 -24.67 -11.04
N ASP A 347 13.16 -24.51 -11.16
CA ASP A 347 12.26 -25.53 -11.73
C ASP A 347 11.24 -24.91 -12.69
N PRO A 348 11.54 -24.82 -13.99
CA PRO A 348 12.84 -25.02 -14.64
C PRO A 348 13.66 -23.71 -14.74
N ILE A 349 14.89 -23.80 -15.27
CA ILE A 349 15.64 -22.61 -15.66
C ILE A 349 14.88 -21.93 -16.82
N GLU A 350 14.59 -20.64 -16.68
CA GLU A 350 13.86 -19.88 -17.72
C GLU A 350 14.78 -19.54 -18.89
N TYR A 351 15.98 -19.04 -18.60
CA TYR A 351 17.04 -18.80 -19.57
C TYR A 351 18.40 -18.72 -18.87
N GLN A 352 19.47 -18.86 -19.66
CA GLN A 352 20.83 -18.91 -19.14
C GLN A 352 21.40 -17.50 -18.90
N LEU A 353 21.86 -17.23 -17.70
CA LEU A 353 22.55 -16.02 -17.29
C LEU A 353 24.07 -16.21 -17.39
N LYS A 354 24.74 -15.31 -18.11
CA LYS A 354 26.20 -15.37 -18.25
C LYS A 354 26.87 -15.09 -16.89
N GLY A 355 27.79 -15.96 -16.47
CA GLY A 355 28.54 -15.79 -15.23
C GLY A 355 27.86 -16.35 -13.97
N ILE A 356 26.63 -16.87 -14.09
CA ILE A 356 25.87 -17.44 -12.98
C ILE A 356 25.71 -18.94 -13.19
N ASN A 357 25.97 -19.73 -12.15
CA ASN A 357 25.80 -21.19 -12.20
C ASN A 357 24.35 -21.56 -11.89
N GLN A 358 23.57 -21.96 -12.91
CA GLN A 358 22.17 -22.30 -12.74
C GLN A 358 21.97 -23.81 -12.73
N SER A 359 21.35 -24.33 -11.67
CA SER A 359 21.01 -25.74 -11.50
C SER A 359 19.50 -25.93 -11.66
N GLN A 360 19.08 -26.97 -12.38
CA GLN A 360 17.67 -27.29 -12.56
C GLN A 360 17.26 -28.48 -11.69
N VAL A 361 16.10 -28.37 -11.05
CA VAL A 361 15.46 -29.48 -10.32
C VAL A 361 15.18 -30.66 -11.26
N ASP A 362 15.41 -31.87 -10.76
CA ASP A 362 15.11 -33.13 -11.44
C ASP A 362 14.47 -34.10 -10.43
N SER A 363 13.17 -33.92 -10.22
CA SER A 363 12.38 -34.73 -9.28
C SER A 363 12.40 -36.22 -9.62
N ALA A 364 12.54 -36.60 -10.89
CA ALA A 364 12.60 -37.99 -11.32
C ALA A 364 13.88 -38.70 -10.83
N LYS A 365 14.95 -37.94 -10.57
CA LYS A 365 16.20 -38.44 -9.99
C LYS A 365 16.36 -38.11 -8.49
N GLY A 366 15.31 -37.60 -7.84
CA GLY A 366 15.35 -37.19 -6.42
C GLY A 366 16.13 -35.90 -6.15
N TYR A 367 16.47 -35.12 -7.19
CA TYR A 367 17.15 -33.84 -7.07
C TYR A 367 16.10 -32.71 -6.91
N THR A 368 15.54 -32.61 -5.70
CA THR A 368 14.49 -31.64 -5.31
C THR A 368 15.05 -30.28 -4.88
N PHE A 369 14.20 -29.28 -4.61
CA PHE A 369 14.64 -27.99 -4.07
C PHE A 369 15.46 -28.13 -2.78
N ALA A 370 14.97 -28.87 -1.78
CA ALA A 370 15.69 -29.08 -0.52
C ALA A 370 17.05 -29.78 -0.72
N ASN A 371 17.09 -30.88 -1.48
CA ASN A 371 18.33 -31.65 -1.70
C ASN A 371 19.34 -30.90 -2.58
N GLY A 372 18.85 -30.20 -3.61
CA GLY A 372 19.67 -29.34 -4.45
C GLY A 372 20.25 -28.17 -3.66
N LEU A 373 19.45 -27.51 -2.82
CA LEU A 373 19.90 -26.39 -2.00
C LEU A 373 21.00 -26.81 -1.03
N ARG A 374 20.85 -27.95 -0.34
CA ARG A 374 21.92 -28.52 0.50
C ARG A 374 23.20 -28.77 -0.28
N SER A 375 23.09 -29.18 -1.53
CA SER A 375 24.25 -29.46 -2.40
C SER A 375 24.93 -28.18 -2.85
N ILE A 376 24.15 -27.14 -3.16
CA ILE A 376 24.63 -25.81 -3.50
C ILE A 376 25.38 -25.16 -2.34
N LEU A 377 24.88 -25.27 -1.11
CA LEU A 377 25.57 -24.69 0.07
C LEU A 377 26.94 -25.32 0.34
N ARG A 378 27.25 -26.51 -0.20
CA ARG A 378 28.58 -27.12 -0.14
C ARG A 378 29.52 -26.66 -1.27
N GLN A 379 29.03 -25.82 -2.17
CA GLN A 379 29.81 -25.24 -3.26
C GLN A 379 30.41 -23.88 -2.89
N ASP A 380 30.35 -23.47 -1.62
CA ASP A 380 30.88 -22.17 -1.16
C ASP A 380 30.31 -20.96 -1.96
N PRO A 381 28.98 -20.83 -2.11
CA PRO A 381 28.38 -19.68 -2.79
C PRO A 381 28.31 -18.45 -1.86
N ASP A 382 28.42 -17.25 -2.43
CA ASP A 382 28.10 -16.01 -1.71
C ASP A 382 26.59 -15.70 -1.80
N VAL A 383 26.02 -15.91 -2.99
CA VAL A 383 24.61 -15.65 -3.29
C VAL A 383 23.95 -16.93 -3.79
N VAL A 384 22.81 -17.27 -3.19
CA VAL A 384 22.00 -18.42 -3.59
C VAL A 384 20.61 -17.96 -3.99
N MET A 385 20.14 -18.37 -5.17
CA MET A 385 18.74 -18.17 -5.55
C MET A 385 17.99 -19.50 -5.59
N VAL A 386 16.89 -19.59 -4.86
CA VAL A 386 15.98 -20.72 -4.87
C VAL A 386 14.70 -20.30 -5.58
N GLY A 387 14.36 -20.96 -6.68
CA GLY A 387 13.26 -20.56 -7.55
C GLY A 387 11.96 -20.25 -6.80
N GLU A 388 11.62 -21.09 -5.82
CA GLU A 388 10.51 -20.84 -4.90
C GLU A 388 10.62 -21.70 -3.63
N ILE A 389 9.99 -21.23 -2.55
CA ILE A 389 9.82 -21.99 -1.30
C ILE A 389 8.38 -22.52 -1.26
N ARG A 390 8.23 -23.84 -1.43
CA ARG A 390 6.91 -24.52 -1.41
C ARG A 390 6.64 -25.31 -0.13
N ASP A 391 7.69 -25.78 0.52
CA ASP A 391 7.64 -26.68 1.68
C ASP A 391 8.53 -26.19 2.82
N LEU A 392 8.25 -26.71 4.03
CA LEU A 392 8.96 -26.35 5.26
C LEU A 392 10.46 -26.65 5.15
N GLU A 393 10.82 -27.78 4.56
CA GLU A 393 12.22 -28.22 4.48
C GLU A 393 13.06 -27.22 3.67
N THR A 394 12.57 -26.80 2.51
CA THR A 394 13.22 -25.77 1.68
C THR A 394 13.27 -24.42 2.40
N ALA A 395 12.22 -24.06 3.13
CA ALA A 395 12.14 -22.83 3.92
C ALA A 395 13.19 -22.81 5.04
N GLU A 396 13.29 -23.88 5.84
CA GLU A 396 14.26 -24.01 6.92
C GLU A 396 15.69 -23.92 6.41
N ILE A 397 16.02 -24.62 5.32
CA ILE A 397 17.37 -24.56 4.74
C ILE A 397 17.68 -23.14 4.24
N SER A 398 16.72 -22.47 3.61
CA SER A 398 16.89 -21.09 3.11
C SER A 398 17.13 -20.10 4.25
N VAL A 399 16.36 -20.23 5.34
CA VAL A 399 16.51 -19.41 6.55
C VAL A 399 17.87 -19.70 7.21
N GLN A 400 18.27 -20.95 7.38
CA GLN A 400 19.57 -21.29 7.95
C GLN A 400 20.73 -20.76 7.09
N ALA A 401 20.66 -20.92 5.76
CA ALA A 401 21.66 -20.37 4.85
C ALA A 401 21.80 -18.84 4.99
N SER A 402 20.68 -18.14 5.13
CA SER A 402 20.68 -16.69 5.32
C SER A 402 21.33 -16.24 6.64
N LEU A 403 21.28 -17.09 7.68
CA LEU A 403 21.92 -16.84 8.97
C LEU A 403 23.40 -17.24 8.99
N THR A 404 23.85 -18.09 8.07
CA THR A 404 25.22 -18.63 8.01
C THR A 404 26.09 -17.95 6.96
N GLY A 405 25.79 -16.69 6.62
CA GLY A 405 26.67 -15.88 5.78
C GLY A 405 26.34 -15.87 4.28
N HIS A 406 25.16 -16.34 3.87
CA HIS A 406 24.74 -16.34 2.47
C HIS A 406 23.63 -15.31 2.22
N LEU A 407 23.67 -14.62 1.08
CA LEU A 407 22.51 -13.87 0.60
C LEU A 407 21.60 -14.83 -0.19
N VAL A 408 20.40 -15.06 0.32
CA VAL A 408 19.42 -15.97 -0.25
C VAL A 408 18.29 -15.19 -0.90
N LEU A 409 18.05 -15.44 -2.19
CA LEU A 409 16.94 -14.90 -2.95
C LEU A 409 15.90 -16.00 -3.19
N SER A 410 14.63 -15.74 -2.95
CA SER A 410 13.59 -16.73 -3.26
C SER A 410 12.24 -16.11 -3.58
N THR A 411 11.29 -16.96 -3.97
CA THR A 411 9.91 -16.55 -4.23
C THR A 411 8.89 -17.31 -3.42
N LEU A 412 7.77 -16.62 -3.14
CA LEU A 412 6.54 -17.19 -2.57
C LEU A 412 5.35 -16.78 -3.44
N HIS A 413 4.20 -17.41 -3.20
CA HIS A 413 2.94 -17.10 -3.89
C HIS A 413 1.90 -16.59 -2.89
N THR A 414 2.16 -15.41 -2.33
CA THR A 414 1.16 -14.62 -1.59
C THR A 414 0.64 -13.48 -2.47
N ASN A 415 -0.50 -12.89 -2.10
CA ASN A 415 -1.10 -11.80 -2.87
C ASN A 415 -0.44 -10.44 -2.64
N ASP A 416 0.20 -10.30 -1.48
CA ASP A 416 0.80 -9.10 -0.91
C ASP A 416 2.04 -9.48 -0.08
N ALA A 417 2.92 -8.50 0.16
CA ALA A 417 4.17 -8.65 0.90
C ALA A 417 3.92 -8.99 2.38
N SER A 418 2.93 -8.37 3.01
CA SER A 418 2.60 -8.60 4.43
C SER A 418 2.20 -10.04 4.73
N GLY A 419 1.63 -10.76 3.75
CA GLY A 419 1.25 -12.16 3.88
C GLY A 419 2.42 -13.15 3.89
N VAL A 420 3.64 -12.73 3.54
CA VAL A 420 4.83 -13.61 3.50
C VAL A 420 5.19 -14.15 4.88
N ILE A 421 5.16 -13.30 5.90
CA ILE A 421 5.54 -13.68 7.27
C ILE A 421 4.56 -14.72 7.84
N PRO A 422 3.22 -14.46 7.86
CA PRO A 422 2.25 -15.49 8.27
C PRO A 422 2.36 -16.76 7.45
N ARG A 423 2.62 -16.68 6.14
CA ARG A 423 2.77 -17.86 5.29
C ARG A 423 3.94 -18.75 5.70
N LEU A 424 5.10 -18.17 6.07
CA LEU A 424 6.24 -18.93 6.54
C LEU A 424 5.98 -19.55 7.92
N VAL A 425 5.27 -18.85 8.80
CA VAL A 425 4.83 -19.37 10.10
C VAL A 425 3.85 -20.53 9.91
N ASP A 426 2.87 -20.40 9.02
CA ASP A 426 1.90 -21.46 8.67
C ASP A 426 2.59 -22.70 8.08
N MET A 427 3.68 -22.53 7.35
CA MET A 427 4.50 -23.63 6.85
C MET A 427 5.26 -24.35 7.97
N GLY A 428 5.44 -23.72 9.13
CA GLY A 428 6.09 -24.28 10.32
C GLY A 428 7.40 -23.60 10.71
N VAL A 429 7.85 -22.57 9.97
CA VAL A 429 9.08 -21.85 10.30
C VAL A 429 8.86 -21.02 11.56
N LYS A 430 9.75 -21.15 12.54
CA LYS A 430 9.61 -20.44 13.81
C LYS A 430 9.87 -18.93 13.67
N PRO A 431 9.01 -18.06 14.22
CA PRO A 431 9.18 -16.60 14.15
C PRO A 431 10.56 -16.09 14.59
N TYR A 432 11.14 -16.71 15.61
CA TYR A 432 12.48 -16.36 16.11
C TYR A 432 13.59 -16.52 15.05
N PHE A 433 13.43 -17.41 14.06
CA PHE A 433 14.38 -17.51 12.96
C PHE A 433 14.08 -16.53 11.83
N LEU A 434 12.83 -16.12 11.64
CA LEU A 434 12.42 -15.18 10.58
C LEU A 434 12.94 -13.76 10.84
N THR A 435 12.89 -13.32 12.11
CA THR A 435 13.27 -11.96 12.50
C THR A 435 14.74 -11.57 12.20
N PRO A 436 15.75 -12.44 12.41
CA PRO A 436 17.13 -12.17 12.00
C PRO A 436 17.46 -12.60 10.57
N SER A 437 16.64 -13.41 9.90
CA SER A 437 16.95 -13.93 8.56
C SER A 437 16.44 -13.05 7.42
N ILE A 438 15.23 -12.48 7.55
CA ILE A 438 14.62 -11.73 6.45
C ILE A 438 15.17 -10.31 6.42
N ASN A 439 15.73 -9.92 5.27
CA ASN A 439 16.20 -8.57 5.00
C ASN A 439 15.05 -7.71 4.47
N CYS A 440 14.43 -8.21 3.40
CA CYS A 440 13.50 -7.46 2.58
C CYS A 440 12.43 -8.38 1.99
N ILE A 441 11.18 -7.92 1.98
CA ILE A 441 10.07 -8.59 1.30
C ILE A 441 9.55 -7.66 0.20
N ILE A 442 9.37 -8.23 -1.00
CA ILE A 442 8.96 -7.52 -2.22
C ILE A 442 7.64 -8.13 -2.68
N GLY A 443 6.54 -7.42 -2.54
CA GLY A 443 5.28 -7.72 -3.21
C GLY A 443 5.25 -7.07 -4.58
N GLN A 444 4.80 -7.79 -5.61
CA GLN A 444 4.72 -7.20 -6.94
C GLN A 444 3.59 -7.73 -7.83
N ARG A 445 3.20 -6.89 -8.79
CA ARG A 445 2.36 -7.23 -9.95
C ARG A 445 2.86 -6.50 -11.19
N LEU A 446 2.38 -6.89 -12.37
CA LEU A 446 2.68 -6.20 -13.63
C LEU A 446 1.41 -5.54 -14.16
N VAL A 447 1.49 -4.25 -14.48
CA VAL A 447 0.46 -3.50 -15.22
C VAL A 447 0.94 -3.23 -16.64
N ARG A 448 0.02 -3.22 -17.61
CA ARG A 448 0.34 -2.83 -18.98
C ARG A 448 0.65 -1.33 -19.07
N LYS A 449 1.64 -0.97 -19.89
CA LYS A 449 2.00 0.42 -20.19
C LYS A 449 1.08 0.97 -21.28
N LEU A 450 0.62 2.20 -21.13
CA LEU A 450 -0.12 2.91 -22.17
C LEU A 450 0.75 3.11 -23.41
N CYS A 451 0.15 3.01 -24.59
CA CYS A 451 0.86 3.26 -25.82
C CYS A 451 1.08 4.77 -26.03
N GLU A 452 2.34 5.20 -26.11
CA GLU A 452 2.72 6.60 -26.34
C GLU A 452 2.17 7.21 -27.65
N ASN A 453 1.77 6.39 -28.63
CA ASN A 453 1.29 6.89 -29.93
C ASN A 453 -0.23 7.08 -29.99
N CYS A 454 -0.99 6.45 -29.09
CA CYS A 454 -2.46 6.47 -29.15
C CYS A 454 -3.14 6.56 -27.79
N LYS A 455 -2.39 6.78 -26.69
CA LYS A 455 -3.00 7.10 -25.40
C LYS A 455 -3.82 8.38 -25.53
N VAL A 456 -4.99 8.39 -24.93
CA VAL A 456 -5.91 9.53 -24.98
C VAL A 456 -6.09 10.11 -23.59
N GLU A 457 -6.26 11.42 -23.50
CA GLU A 457 -6.54 12.10 -22.24
C GLU A 457 -7.86 11.55 -21.67
N TYR A 458 -7.87 11.23 -20.37
CA TYR A 458 -9.02 10.72 -19.66
C TYR A 458 -9.55 11.78 -18.70
N THR A 459 -10.79 12.19 -18.92
CA THR A 459 -11.52 13.05 -17.99
C THR A 459 -12.06 12.19 -16.85
N ARG A 460 -11.45 12.31 -15.67
CA ARG A 460 -11.86 11.57 -14.46
C ARG A 460 -13.24 12.00 -13.99
N SER A 461 -13.99 11.06 -13.43
CA SER A 461 -15.21 11.35 -12.69
C SER A 461 -14.90 11.88 -11.28
N GLU A 462 -15.87 12.52 -10.62
CA GLU A 462 -15.73 12.92 -9.21
C GLU A 462 -15.45 11.71 -8.30
N GLU A 463 -16.02 10.54 -8.63
CA GLU A 463 -15.80 9.29 -7.90
C GLU A 463 -14.36 8.78 -8.03
N ASP A 464 -13.75 8.91 -9.21
CA ASP A 464 -12.35 8.54 -9.43
C ASP A 464 -11.40 9.47 -8.67
N ASP A 465 -11.68 10.77 -8.66
CA ASP A 465 -10.90 11.75 -7.90
C ASP A 465 -11.00 11.48 -6.39
N GLU A 466 -12.18 11.17 -5.87
CA GLU A 466 -12.35 10.80 -4.46
C GLU A 466 -11.55 9.55 -4.10
N LYS A 467 -11.63 8.48 -4.91
CA LYS A 467 -10.86 7.25 -4.70
C LYS A 467 -9.35 7.49 -4.74
N ILE A 468 -8.87 8.24 -5.72
CA ILE A 468 -7.44 8.57 -5.85
C ILE A 468 -6.97 9.35 -4.62
N ASN A 469 -7.69 10.39 -4.23
CA ASN A 469 -7.36 11.18 -3.04
C ASN A 469 -7.36 10.33 -1.77
N LYS A 470 -8.33 9.41 -1.62
CA LYS A 470 -8.40 8.47 -0.51
C LYS A 470 -7.17 7.55 -0.45
N ILE A 471 -6.76 6.97 -1.58
CA ILE A 471 -5.59 6.09 -1.68
C ILE A 471 -4.30 6.85 -1.34
N LEU A 472 -4.14 8.07 -1.86
CA LEU A 472 -2.96 8.89 -1.65
C LEU A 472 -2.86 9.41 -0.21
N ALA A 473 -3.99 9.72 0.45
CA ALA A 473 -4.02 10.19 1.83
C ALA A 473 -3.46 9.16 2.85
N VAL A 474 -3.43 7.88 2.49
CA VAL A 474 -2.89 6.79 3.32
C VAL A 474 -1.36 6.67 3.17
N ILE A 475 -0.73 7.35 2.21
CA ILE A 475 0.74 7.32 2.04
C ILE A 475 1.38 8.02 3.24
N SER A 476 2.27 7.30 3.94
CA SER A 476 3.02 7.85 5.06
C SER A 476 3.98 8.95 4.58
N PRO A 477 4.12 10.07 5.32
CA PRO A 477 5.15 11.08 5.03
C PRO A 477 6.58 10.50 5.00
N LYS A 478 6.83 9.40 5.73
CA LYS A 478 8.13 8.71 5.71
C LYS A 478 8.47 8.06 4.37
N ALA A 479 7.49 7.87 3.49
CA ALA A 479 7.72 7.35 2.13
C ALA A 479 8.56 8.33 1.28
N GLY A 480 8.64 9.61 1.67
CA GLY A 480 9.44 10.61 0.95
C GLY A 480 8.90 10.93 -0.44
N ILE A 481 7.57 10.83 -0.61
CA ILE A 481 6.88 11.12 -1.87
C ILE A 481 6.03 12.38 -1.67
N ASP A 482 6.25 13.38 -2.51
CA ASP A 482 5.41 14.57 -2.55
C ASP A 482 4.08 14.24 -3.23
N ILE A 483 3.01 14.24 -2.44
CA ILE A 483 1.66 13.99 -2.95
C ILE A 483 1.16 15.29 -3.61
N PRO A 484 0.79 15.27 -4.91
CA PRO A 484 0.34 16.47 -5.60
C PRO A 484 -1.00 16.95 -5.04
N THR A 485 -1.08 18.23 -4.64
CA THR A 485 -2.32 18.86 -4.14
C THR A 485 -3.39 18.98 -5.22
N VAL A 486 -2.97 19.07 -6.47
CA VAL A 486 -3.84 19.05 -7.65
C VAL A 486 -3.48 17.84 -8.49
N LEU A 487 -4.42 16.92 -8.65
CA LEU A 487 -4.19 15.67 -9.37
C LEU A 487 -3.90 15.97 -10.85
N PRO A 488 -2.74 15.53 -11.40
CA PRO A 488 -2.37 15.78 -12.79
C PRO A 488 -3.33 15.09 -13.77
N LYS A 489 -3.29 15.49 -15.04
CA LYS A 489 -4.07 14.84 -16.10
C LYS A 489 -3.70 13.35 -16.21
N THR A 490 -4.72 12.51 -16.32
CA THR A 490 -4.57 11.07 -16.52
C THR A 490 -4.87 10.67 -17.96
N PHE A 491 -4.42 9.47 -18.34
CA PHE A 491 -4.58 8.93 -19.67
C PHE A 491 -5.24 7.55 -19.61
N GLN A 492 -5.95 7.20 -20.67
CA GLN A 492 -6.52 5.88 -20.88
C GLN A 492 -6.00 5.28 -22.20
N ALA A 493 -6.22 3.98 -22.37
CA ALA A 493 -5.88 3.32 -23.62
C ALA A 493 -6.78 3.81 -24.75
N GLY A 494 -6.16 4.20 -25.86
CA GLY A 494 -6.91 4.46 -27.10
C GLY A 494 -7.41 3.16 -27.73
N THR A 495 -8.14 3.29 -28.85
CA THR A 495 -8.73 2.16 -29.60
C THR A 495 -7.71 1.22 -30.25
N GLY A 496 -6.41 1.49 -30.09
CA GLY A 496 -5.34 0.80 -30.79
C GLY A 496 -4.80 1.56 -32.00
N CYS A 497 -3.50 1.39 -32.26
CA CYS A 497 -2.83 1.86 -33.47
C CYS A 497 -1.93 0.75 -34.02
N GLU A 498 -1.33 0.94 -35.20
CA GLU A 498 -0.44 -0.04 -35.85
C GLU A 498 0.71 -0.54 -34.95
N LYS A 499 1.11 0.23 -33.93
CA LYS A 499 2.21 -0.15 -33.03
C LYS A 499 1.79 -0.96 -31.81
N CYS A 500 0.52 -0.96 -31.43
CA CYS A 500 0.04 -1.54 -30.15
C CYS A 500 -1.25 -2.36 -30.25
N ASN A 501 -2.06 -2.17 -31.30
CA ASN A 501 -3.35 -2.80 -31.58
C ASN A 501 -4.47 -2.57 -30.55
N GLU A 502 -4.21 -2.42 -29.26
CA GLU A 502 -5.24 -2.28 -28.20
C GLU A 502 -4.95 -1.17 -27.19
N GLY A 503 -4.11 -0.20 -27.56
CA GLY A 503 -3.84 0.97 -26.72
C GLY A 503 -2.80 0.76 -25.61
N TYR A 504 -2.30 -0.46 -25.42
CA TYR A 504 -1.21 -0.80 -24.50
C TYR A 504 -0.01 -1.40 -25.22
N LYS A 505 1.21 -1.17 -24.72
CA LYS A 505 2.43 -1.81 -25.25
C LYS A 505 3.46 -2.02 -24.15
N GLY A 506 3.71 -3.29 -23.81
CA GLY A 506 4.66 -3.65 -22.78
C GLY A 506 4.08 -3.48 -21.37
N ARG A 507 4.91 -3.72 -20.35
CA ARG A 507 4.50 -3.80 -18.95
C ARG A 507 5.47 -3.06 -18.03
N VAL A 508 4.98 -2.65 -16.86
CA VAL A 508 5.78 -2.11 -15.75
C VAL A 508 5.37 -2.81 -14.47
N GLY A 509 6.33 -3.02 -13.57
CA GLY A 509 6.02 -3.55 -12.24
C GLY A 509 5.37 -2.50 -11.36
N ILE A 510 4.45 -2.93 -10.51
CA ILE A 510 4.03 -2.20 -9.31
C ILE A 510 4.50 -2.98 -8.10
N TYR A 511 5.08 -2.29 -7.13
CA TYR A 511 5.85 -2.87 -6.04
C TYR A 511 5.39 -2.34 -4.70
N GLU A 512 5.46 -3.21 -3.69
CA GLU A 512 5.46 -2.83 -2.28
C GLU A 512 6.64 -3.53 -1.61
N ILE A 513 7.43 -2.76 -0.86
CA ILE A 513 8.71 -3.21 -0.35
C ILE A 513 8.83 -2.74 1.09
N PHE A 514 9.06 -3.67 2.02
CA PHE A 514 9.39 -3.35 3.40
C PHE A 514 10.52 -4.23 3.93
N THR A 515 11.13 -3.77 5.01
CA THR A 515 12.24 -4.43 5.70
C THR A 515 11.86 -4.80 7.12
N MET A 516 12.63 -5.69 7.74
CA MET A 516 12.41 -6.15 9.12
C MET A 516 12.95 -5.16 10.14
N ASP A 517 12.26 -4.02 10.32
CA ASP A 517 12.53 -3.11 11.43
C ASP A 517 12.11 -3.70 12.79
N ASN A 518 12.40 -2.98 13.89
CA ASN A 518 12.12 -3.48 15.23
C ASN A 518 10.62 -3.72 15.49
N ASP A 519 9.75 -2.89 14.94
CA ASP A 519 8.30 -3.02 15.13
C ASP A 519 7.76 -4.23 14.37
N ILE A 520 8.21 -4.43 13.13
CA ILE A 520 7.85 -5.59 12.31
C ILE A 520 8.42 -6.88 12.93
N LYS A 521 9.61 -6.82 13.53
CA LYS A 521 10.20 -7.96 14.27
C LYS A 521 9.37 -8.35 15.48
N GLU A 522 8.90 -7.39 16.26
CA GLU A 522 8.01 -7.63 17.40
C GLU A 522 6.68 -8.26 16.95
N LEU A 523 6.03 -7.66 15.94
CA LEU A 523 4.80 -8.21 15.36
C LEU A 523 4.99 -9.62 14.79
N THR A 524 6.17 -9.92 14.25
CA THR A 524 6.50 -11.26 13.77
C THR A 524 6.62 -12.24 14.93
N ALA A 525 7.32 -11.86 16.00
CA ALA A 525 7.47 -12.68 17.20
C ALA A 525 6.12 -12.98 17.88
N ASP A 526 5.19 -12.02 17.84
CA ASP A 526 3.83 -12.13 18.37
C ASP A 526 2.84 -12.87 17.43
N GLU A 527 3.32 -13.37 16.28
CA GLU A 527 2.50 -14.03 15.24
C GLU A 527 1.30 -13.16 14.80
N ALA A 528 1.53 -11.85 14.66
CA ALA A 528 0.48 -10.90 14.33
C ALA A 528 -0.13 -11.16 12.93
N PRO A 529 -1.43 -10.85 12.73
CA PRO A 529 -2.08 -10.98 11.42
C PRO A 529 -1.42 -10.10 10.35
N ALA A 530 -1.49 -10.54 9.09
CA ALA A 530 -0.93 -9.81 7.93
C ALA A 530 -1.35 -8.33 7.88
N PHE A 531 -2.61 -8.02 8.21
CA PHE A 531 -3.11 -6.64 8.22
C PHE A 531 -2.38 -5.72 9.21
N LYS A 532 -1.96 -6.24 10.36
CA LYS A 532 -1.19 -5.47 11.36
C LYS A 532 0.23 -5.19 10.88
N ILE A 533 0.85 -6.16 10.22
CA ILE A 533 2.15 -6.01 9.56
C ILE A 533 2.05 -4.96 8.43
N LEU A 534 0.99 -5.03 7.61
CA LEU A 534 0.71 -4.05 6.56
C LEU A 534 0.55 -2.63 7.11
N GLU A 535 -0.31 -2.45 8.12
CA GLU A 535 -0.53 -1.17 8.79
C GLU A 535 0.81 -0.57 9.24
N LYS A 536 1.64 -1.38 9.90
CA LYS A 536 2.90 -0.93 10.45
C LYS A 536 3.96 -0.64 9.38
N ALA A 537 4.02 -1.47 8.34
CA ALA A 537 4.93 -1.25 7.21
C ALA A 537 4.61 0.08 6.49
N ILE A 538 3.33 0.41 6.31
CA ILE A 538 2.89 1.69 5.74
C ILE A 538 3.31 2.84 6.65
N GLU A 539 3.07 2.76 7.97
CA GLU A 539 3.53 3.77 8.93
C GLU A 539 5.05 4.02 8.85
N ASN A 540 5.82 2.96 8.56
CA ASN A 540 7.28 3.01 8.41
C ASN A 540 7.76 3.46 7.02
N GLY A 541 6.83 3.84 6.13
CA GLY A 541 7.14 4.47 4.85
C GLY A 541 7.02 3.55 3.63
N MET A 542 6.49 2.33 3.80
CA MET A 542 6.16 1.48 2.66
C MET A 542 4.99 2.08 1.87
N ILE A 543 5.14 2.13 0.55
CA ILE A 543 4.02 2.32 -0.37
C ILE A 543 3.42 0.97 -0.76
N THR A 544 2.09 0.88 -0.82
CA THR A 544 1.41 -0.33 -1.29
C THR A 544 1.47 -0.45 -2.81
N MET A 545 1.27 -1.65 -3.36
CA MET A 545 1.23 -1.83 -4.82
C MET A 545 0.13 -0.98 -5.47
N LEU A 546 -0.99 -0.75 -4.76
CA LEU A 546 -2.07 0.10 -5.24
C LEU A 546 -1.64 1.57 -5.31
N GLN A 547 -0.99 2.08 -4.26
CA GLN A 547 -0.48 3.44 -4.22
C GLN A 547 0.56 3.66 -5.33
N ASP A 548 1.50 2.73 -5.50
CA ASP A 548 2.48 2.76 -6.59
C ASP A 548 1.81 2.74 -7.98
N GLY A 549 0.79 1.90 -8.16
CA GLY A 549 -0.01 1.86 -9.39
C GLY A 549 -0.72 3.18 -9.70
N VAL A 550 -1.36 3.80 -8.69
CA VAL A 550 -2.02 5.10 -8.83
C VAL A 550 -0.99 6.19 -9.16
N LEU A 551 0.16 6.22 -8.51
CA LEU A 551 1.24 7.17 -8.82
C LEU A 551 1.73 7.02 -10.27
N LYS A 552 1.87 5.79 -10.76
CA LYS A 552 2.22 5.51 -12.17
C LYS A 552 1.13 5.89 -13.17
N CYS A 553 -0.14 5.79 -12.77
CA CYS A 553 -1.28 6.29 -13.54
C CYS A 553 -1.23 7.82 -13.66
N LEU A 554 -0.98 8.52 -12.55
CA LEU A 554 -0.81 9.98 -12.51
C LEU A 554 0.42 10.45 -13.31
N ALA A 555 1.46 9.61 -13.41
CA ALA A 555 2.60 9.83 -14.29
C ALA A 555 2.33 9.49 -15.78
N GLY A 556 1.12 9.04 -16.13
CA GLY A 556 0.71 8.72 -17.49
C GLY A 556 1.34 7.45 -18.08
N GLN A 557 1.86 6.55 -17.22
CA GLN A 557 2.50 5.30 -17.65
C GLN A 557 1.50 4.15 -17.86
N THR A 558 0.43 4.12 -17.06
CA THR A 558 -0.64 3.11 -17.12
C THR A 558 -2.00 3.78 -16.90
N SER A 559 -3.09 3.03 -16.99
CA SER A 559 -4.46 3.51 -16.73
C SER A 559 -4.96 3.06 -15.36
N LEU A 560 -5.97 3.75 -14.83
CA LEU A 560 -6.60 3.40 -13.56
C LEU A 560 -7.27 2.02 -13.62
N ASP A 561 -7.95 1.73 -14.73
CA ASP A 561 -8.57 0.42 -15.00
C ASP A 561 -7.57 -0.73 -14.91
N GLU A 562 -6.37 -0.53 -15.47
CA GLU A 562 -5.34 -1.56 -15.48
C GLU A 562 -4.78 -1.82 -14.07
N VAL A 563 -4.64 -0.78 -13.25
CA VAL A 563 -4.23 -0.89 -11.84
C VAL A 563 -5.26 -1.67 -11.05
N PHE A 564 -6.55 -1.31 -11.15
CA PHE A 564 -7.61 -2.01 -10.42
C PHE A 564 -7.78 -3.46 -10.89
N ARG A 565 -7.64 -3.72 -12.19
CA ARG A 565 -7.67 -5.08 -12.75
C ARG A 565 -6.66 -6.01 -12.09
N VAL A 566 -5.47 -5.52 -11.78
CA VAL A 566 -4.42 -6.37 -11.18
C VAL A 566 -4.48 -6.40 -9.66
N ILE A 567 -4.85 -5.31 -8.97
CA ILE A 567 -4.88 -5.30 -7.49
C ILE A 567 -6.03 -6.15 -6.94
N GLY A 568 -7.18 -6.18 -7.62
CA GLY A 568 -8.37 -6.86 -7.13
C GLY A 568 -9.18 -6.01 -6.14
N LYS A 569 -9.51 -6.57 -4.96
CA LYS A 569 -10.39 -5.90 -3.97
C LYS A 569 -9.68 -4.74 -3.27
N LEU A 570 -10.40 -3.63 -3.10
CA LEU A 570 -9.93 -2.38 -2.51
C LEU A 570 -10.33 -2.22 -1.03
N ASP A 571 -11.00 -3.22 -0.44
CA ASP A 571 -11.62 -3.18 0.88
C ASP A 571 -10.64 -2.77 2.00
N TYR A 572 -9.35 -3.11 1.88
CA TYR A 572 -8.33 -2.74 2.86
C TYR A 572 -7.99 -1.25 2.85
N VAL A 573 -8.18 -0.56 1.72
CA VAL A 573 -7.94 0.89 1.60
C VAL A 573 -8.99 1.65 2.40
N ASP A 574 -10.23 1.20 2.40
CA ASP A 574 -11.28 1.81 3.20
C ASP A 574 -10.97 1.66 4.68
N ALA A 575 -10.58 0.46 5.11
CA ALA A 575 -10.15 0.23 6.49
C ALA A 575 -8.91 1.03 6.88
N LEU A 576 -7.88 1.08 6.02
CA LEU A 576 -6.66 1.85 6.28
C LEU A 576 -6.93 3.36 6.26
N TYR A 577 -7.75 3.85 5.35
CA TYR A 577 -8.18 5.23 5.34
C TYR A 577 -9.00 5.54 6.57
N ASP A 578 -9.92 4.69 7.00
CA ASP A 578 -10.66 4.90 8.24
C ASP A 578 -9.73 4.85 9.46
N ILE A 579 -8.67 4.05 9.45
CA ILE A 579 -7.63 4.04 10.49
C ILE A 579 -6.80 5.32 10.46
N VAL A 580 -6.29 5.72 9.29
CA VAL A 580 -5.47 6.93 9.12
C VAL A 580 -6.33 8.15 9.41
N VAL A 581 -7.55 8.23 8.89
CA VAL A 581 -8.53 9.26 9.20
C VAL A 581 -8.93 9.20 10.66
N SER A 582 -9.18 8.07 11.30
CA SER A 582 -9.46 8.07 12.75
C SER A 582 -8.25 8.47 13.60
N LYS A 583 -7.03 8.22 13.11
CA LYS A 583 -5.76 8.67 13.70
C LYS A 583 -5.43 10.15 13.40
N THR A 584 -5.88 10.69 12.26
CA THR A 584 -5.51 12.02 11.72
C THR A 584 -6.64 13.05 11.88
N ILE A 585 -7.89 12.61 11.75
CA ILE A 585 -9.15 13.30 12.01
C ILE A 585 -9.82 12.60 13.19
N GLY A 586 -9.54 13.06 14.40
CA GLY A 586 -9.88 12.40 15.66
C GLY A 586 -11.14 11.50 15.65
N ARG A 587 -10.96 10.27 16.16
CA ARG A 587 -11.99 9.28 16.51
C ARG A 587 -13.35 9.93 16.78
N GLY A 588 -14.46 9.45 16.21
CA GLY A 588 -15.72 10.16 16.41
C GLY A 588 -17.00 9.54 15.90
N ILE A 589 -18.13 10.11 16.33
CA ILE A 589 -19.50 9.72 15.95
C ILE A 589 -19.96 10.61 14.79
N LYS A 590 -20.52 10.02 13.73
CA LYS A 590 -21.23 10.76 12.67
C LYS A 590 -22.73 10.71 12.93
N ILE A 591 -23.38 11.88 13.00
CA ILE A 591 -24.83 12.01 13.19
C ILE A 591 -25.42 12.58 11.90
N ALA A 592 -26.31 11.82 11.27
CA ALA A 592 -26.99 12.23 10.05
C ALA A 592 -28.10 13.26 10.31
N ASP A 593 -28.45 14.06 9.30
CA ASP A 593 -29.52 15.06 9.42
C ASP A 593 -30.87 14.45 9.82
N GLN A 594 -31.16 13.23 9.37
CA GLN A 594 -32.38 12.49 9.77
C GLN A 594 -32.39 12.15 11.26
N GLU A 595 -31.25 11.78 11.84
CA GLU A 595 -31.10 11.51 13.27
C GLU A 595 -31.24 12.80 14.09
N LEU A 596 -30.73 13.94 13.58
CA LEU A 596 -30.89 15.26 14.18
C LEU A 596 -32.34 15.74 14.19
N ILE A 597 -33.12 15.44 13.14
CA ILE A 597 -34.55 15.77 13.07
C ILE A 597 -35.32 14.96 14.13
N LYS A 598 -35.06 13.65 14.19
CA LYS A 598 -35.67 12.77 15.21
C LYS A 598 -35.28 13.20 16.63
N ALA A 599 -34.04 13.64 16.82
CA ALA A 599 -33.56 14.15 18.10
C ALA A 599 -34.24 15.48 18.51
N ASP A 600 -34.60 16.34 17.56
CA ASP A 600 -35.30 17.61 17.83
C ASP A 600 -36.71 17.39 18.40
N GLU A 601 -37.41 16.34 17.96
CA GLU A 601 -38.70 15.94 18.53
C GLU A 601 -38.54 15.34 19.93
N LEU A 602 -37.55 14.47 20.13
CA LEU A 602 -37.29 13.82 21.42
C LEU A 602 -36.74 14.79 22.49
N ALA A 603 -36.01 15.84 22.08
CA ALA A 603 -35.52 16.87 23.00
C ALA A 603 -36.65 17.73 23.60
N LYS A 604 -37.82 17.82 22.93
CA LYS A 604 -39.01 18.52 23.44
C LYS A 604 -39.69 17.77 24.58
N ASP A 605 -39.55 16.44 24.61
CA ASP A 605 -40.13 15.57 25.63
C ASP A 605 -39.18 14.40 25.93
N LEU A 606 -38.21 14.67 26.82
CA LEU A 606 -37.16 13.73 27.21
C LEU A 606 -37.70 12.46 27.87
N THR A 607 -38.96 12.42 28.32
CA THR A 607 -39.55 11.23 28.96
C THR A 607 -39.72 10.07 27.99
N LYS A 608 -39.82 10.35 26.68
CA LYS A 608 -39.98 9.36 25.61
C LYS A 608 -38.67 8.71 25.17
N MET A 609 -37.53 9.17 25.68
CA MET A 609 -36.22 8.64 25.31
C MET A 609 -36.05 7.17 25.65
N GLY A 610 -36.63 6.71 26.78
CA GLY A 610 -36.54 5.31 27.20
C GLY A 610 -37.08 4.33 26.15
N GLU A 611 -38.29 4.59 25.64
CA GLU A 611 -38.93 3.75 24.62
C GLU A 611 -38.21 3.83 23.27
N ALA A 612 -37.66 4.99 22.93
CA ALA A 612 -37.00 5.22 21.65
C ALA A 612 -35.66 4.48 21.48
N VAL A 613 -35.01 4.10 22.59
CA VAL A 613 -33.68 3.46 22.57
C VAL A 613 -33.72 1.96 22.89
N GLU A 614 -34.84 1.43 23.39
CA GLU A 614 -34.91 0.07 23.96
C GLU A 614 -34.59 -1.05 22.95
N ASN A 615 -34.82 -0.83 21.65
CA ASN A 615 -34.71 -1.86 20.60
C ASN A 615 -33.74 -1.52 19.46
N ILE A 616 -32.83 -0.55 19.64
CA ILE A 616 -31.87 -0.16 18.59
C ILE A 616 -30.44 -0.63 18.94
N PRO A 617 -29.60 -0.95 17.93
CA PRO A 617 -28.21 -1.33 18.16
C PRO A 617 -27.44 -0.27 18.97
N ILE A 618 -26.49 -0.70 19.79
CA ILE A 618 -25.75 0.18 20.73
C ILE A 618 -25.06 1.38 20.05
N LYS A 619 -24.55 1.18 18.83
CA LYS A 619 -23.97 2.25 18.02
C LYS A 619 -25.01 3.33 17.66
N GLU A 620 -26.18 2.90 17.19
CA GLU A 620 -27.30 3.78 16.84
C GLU A 620 -27.93 4.43 18.10
N MET A 621 -27.95 3.69 19.22
CA MET A 621 -28.36 4.21 20.53
C MET A 621 -27.46 5.37 20.95
N LEU A 622 -26.14 5.19 20.89
CA LEU A 622 -25.21 6.24 21.29
C LEU A 622 -25.31 7.45 20.35
N ASN A 623 -25.45 7.24 19.03
CA ASN A 623 -25.72 8.31 18.08
C ASN A 623 -26.96 9.13 18.47
N LEU A 624 -28.08 8.46 18.75
CA LEU A 624 -29.34 9.12 19.11
C LEU A 624 -29.25 9.83 20.47
N VAL A 625 -28.61 9.22 21.47
CA VAL A 625 -28.36 9.82 22.79
C VAL A 625 -27.54 11.10 22.63
N MET A 626 -26.46 11.05 21.86
CA MET A 626 -25.62 12.22 21.62
C MET A 626 -26.35 13.30 20.80
N ALA A 627 -27.15 12.92 19.80
CA ALA A 627 -27.96 13.85 19.02
C ALA A 627 -28.98 14.60 19.90
N VAL A 628 -29.66 13.89 20.80
CA VAL A 628 -30.64 14.49 21.72
C VAL A 628 -29.94 15.34 22.78
N ALA A 629 -28.78 14.92 23.28
CA ALA A 629 -27.97 15.73 24.20
C ALA A 629 -27.57 17.08 23.58
N ILE A 630 -27.21 17.10 22.29
CA ILE A 630 -26.92 18.34 21.54
C ILE A 630 -28.17 19.21 21.43
N LYS A 631 -29.30 18.63 21.01
CA LYS A 631 -30.57 19.37 20.86
C LYS A 631 -31.15 19.89 22.17
N ALA A 632 -30.89 19.19 23.28
CA ALA A 632 -31.28 19.60 24.62
C ALA A 632 -30.28 20.58 25.28
N GLU A 633 -29.24 21.02 24.56
CA GLU A 633 -28.19 21.92 25.06
C GLU A 633 -27.49 21.39 26.34
N ALA A 634 -27.28 20.07 26.42
CA ALA A 634 -26.59 19.45 27.54
C ALA A 634 -25.09 19.75 27.50
N GLY A 635 -24.49 20.05 28.65
CA GLY A 635 -23.04 20.23 28.80
C GLY A 635 -22.29 18.92 29.03
N ASP A 636 -22.90 17.98 29.75
CA ASP A 636 -22.32 16.65 30.03
C ASP A 636 -23.38 15.56 29.83
N VAL A 637 -22.95 14.39 29.34
CA VAL A 637 -23.69 13.13 29.31
C VAL A 637 -23.01 12.15 30.27
N HIS A 638 -23.76 11.65 31.24
CA HIS A 638 -23.29 10.70 32.24
C HIS A 638 -23.88 9.32 31.96
N ILE A 639 -23.05 8.29 32.00
CA ILE A 639 -23.44 6.88 31.87
C ILE A 639 -22.99 6.17 33.14
N ASP A 640 -23.95 5.84 34.00
CA ASP A 640 -23.69 5.34 35.35
C ASP A 640 -24.28 3.93 35.53
N PRO A 641 -23.46 2.91 35.85
CA PRO A 641 -23.98 1.62 36.25
C PRO A 641 -24.67 1.70 37.61
N THR A 642 -25.75 0.95 37.76
CA THR A 642 -26.52 0.78 39.00
C THR A 642 -26.66 -0.70 39.32
N GLU A 643 -27.16 -1.05 40.50
CA GLU A 643 -27.38 -2.44 40.91
C GLU A 643 -28.20 -3.26 39.88
N ASN A 644 -29.21 -2.63 39.28
CA ASN A 644 -30.20 -3.29 38.41
C ASN A 644 -30.09 -2.91 36.92
N GLY A 645 -29.07 -2.16 36.49
CA GLY A 645 -28.97 -1.70 35.10
C GLY A 645 -28.05 -0.50 34.90
N VAL A 646 -28.29 0.30 33.86
CA VAL A 646 -27.50 1.51 33.53
C VAL A 646 -28.42 2.72 33.45
N LYS A 647 -27.97 3.85 34.00
CA LYS A 647 -28.63 5.15 33.84
C LYS A 647 -27.85 6.05 32.92
N ILE A 648 -28.53 6.72 31.99
CA ILE A 648 -27.97 7.82 31.21
C ILE A 648 -28.62 9.13 31.69
N ARG A 649 -27.79 10.11 32.04
CA ARG A 649 -28.21 11.39 32.63
C ARG A 649 -27.59 12.55 31.86
N PHE A 650 -28.33 13.63 31.63
CA PHE A 650 -27.82 14.83 30.97
C PHE A 650 -27.67 15.96 31.97
N ARG A 651 -26.59 16.74 31.84
CA ARG A 651 -26.44 18.00 32.57
C ARG A 651 -26.91 19.15 31.69
N ILE A 652 -28.12 19.66 31.95
CA ILE A 652 -28.72 20.78 31.21
C ILE A 652 -28.76 21.99 32.14
N ASP A 653 -28.27 23.14 31.69
CA ASP A 653 -28.17 24.37 32.49
C ASP A 653 -27.48 24.20 33.87
N GLY A 654 -26.57 23.22 33.97
CA GLY A 654 -25.82 22.90 35.19
C GLY A 654 -26.48 21.91 36.14
N ILE A 655 -27.74 21.52 35.90
CA ILE A 655 -28.50 20.55 36.71
C ILE A 655 -28.49 19.19 36.02
N LEU A 656 -28.38 18.11 36.79
CA LEU A 656 -28.33 16.75 36.26
C LEU A 656 -29.74 16.13 36.22
N HIS A 657 -30.15 15.65 35.06
CA HIS A 657 -31.47 15.07 34.79
C HIS A 657 -31.35 13.59 34.40
N ASP A 658 -32.15 12.71 35.03
CA ASP A 658 -32.24 11.29 34.66
C ASP A 658 -33.05 11.16 33.34
N ILE A 659 -32.43 10.67 32.25
CA ILE A 659 -33.04 10.60 30.92
C ILE A 659 -33.46 9.19 30.54
N ILE A 660 -32.56 8.20 30.73
CA ILE A 660 -32.76 6.82 30.27
C ILE A 660 -32.39 5.86 31.40
N LYS A 661 -33.20 4.80 31.57
CA LYS A 661 -32.87 3.63 32.38
C LYS A 661 -32.86 2.40 31.48
N LEU A 662 -31.72 1.70 31.42
CA LEU A 662 -31.50 0.53 30.59
C LEU A 662 -31.25 -0.72 31.45
N SER A 663 -31.56 -1.89 30.89
CA SER A 663 -31.24 -3.18 31.53
C SER A 663 -29.72 -3.41 31.59
N LYS A 664 -29.29 -4.34 32.47
CA LYS A 664 -27.88 -4.68 32.69
C LYS A 664 -27.15 -5.20 31.44
N GLU A 665 -27.88 -5.75 30.48
CA GLU A 665 -27.34 -6.29 29.21
C GLU A 665 -26.69 -5.21 28.34
N HIS A 666 -27.16 -3.96 28.45
CA HIS A 666 -26.65 -2.83 27.69
C HIS A 666 -25.34 -2.26 28.24
N TYR A 667 -24.96 -2.61 29.46
CA TYR A 667 -23.81 -2.02 30.16
C TYR A 667 -22.47 -2.28 29.49
N ILE A 668 -22.11 -3.56 29.29
CA ILE A 668 -20.81 -3.94 28.73
C ILE A 668 -20.65 -3.39 27.29
N PRO A 669 -21.66 -3.52 26.41
CA PRO A 669 -21.59 -2.93 25.07
C PRO A 669 -21.44 -1.40 25.08
N LEU A 670 -22.19 -0.67 25.91
CA LEU A 670 -22.12 0.80 25.99
C LEU A 670 -20.73 1.28 26.40
N ILE A 671 -20.20 0.74 27.50
CA ILE A 671 -18.88 1.15 27.99
C ILE A 671 -17.77 0.73 27.03
N SER A 672 -17.87 -0.46 26.42
CA SER A 672 -16.88 -0.91 25.43
C SER A 672 -16.88 0.00 24.21
N HIS A 673 -18.05 0.43 23.74
CA HIS A 673 -18.16 1.34 22.61
C HIS A 673 -17.64 2.74 22.93
N VAL A 674 -17.90 3.28 24.12
CA VAL A 674 -17.34 4.56 24.57
C VAL A 674 -15.82 4.50 24.71
N LYS A 675 -15.27 3.38 25.21
CA LYS A 675 -13.83 3.13 25.28
C LYS A 675 -13.19 3.08 23.89
N ASP A 676 -13.83 2.38 22.95
CA ASP A 676 -13.39 2.28 21.56
C ASP A 676 -13.41 3.65 20.84
N LEU A 677 -14.47 4.44 21.03
CA LEU A 677 -14.56 5.80 20.51
C LEU A 677 -13.48 6.72 21.09
N SER A 678 -13.16 6.55 22.38
CA SER A 678 -12.06 7.26 23.03
C SER A 678 -10.69 6.62 22.74
N GLY A 679 -10.70 5.54 21.96
CA GLY A 679 -9.67 4.54 21.64
C GLY A 679 -8.70 4.18 22.75
N PHE A 680 -9.31 3.71 23.82
CA PHE A 680 -8.71 2.81 24.78
C PHE A 680 -8.91 1.36 24.34
N SER A 681 -7.96 0.50 24.69
CA SER A 681 -8.15 -0.94 24.53
C SER A 681 -9.26 -1.44 25.46
N ILE A 682 -10.21 -2.19 24.91
CA ILE A 682 -11.35 -2.76 25.63
C ILE A 682 -10.88 -3.85 26.63
N SER A 683 -9.71 -4.46 26.42
CA SER A 683 -9.17 -5.54 27.24
C SER A 683 -8.41 -5.08 28.48
N VAL A 684 -8.07 -3.80 28.57
CA VAL A 684 -7.29 -3.25 29.68
C VAL A 684 -8.23 -2.76 30.78
N LYS A 685 -7.85 -2.95 32.06
CA LYS A 685 -8.52 -2.37 33.23
C LYS A 685 -7.57 -1.39 33.94
N LYS A 686 -7.99 -0.15 34.10
CA LYS A 686 -7.28 0.93 34.80
C LYS A 686 -8.24 1.63 35.76
N ALA A 687 -7.70 2.29 36.77
CA ALA A 687 -8.48 3.06 37.73
C ALA A 687 -9.25 4.21 37.06
N THR A 688 -8.61 4.88 36.10
CA THR A 688 -9.17 6.01 35.32
C THR A 688 -8.75 5.92 33.85
N TYR A 689 -9.60 6.47 32.97
CA TYR A 689 -9.33 6.70 31.55
C TYR A 689 -9.77 8.12 31.17
N ASP A 690 -8.89 8.87 30.51
CA ASP A 690 -9.17 10.23 30.04
C ASP A 690 -8.90 10.33 28.54
N GLY A 691 -9.97 10.40 27.74
CA GLY A 691 -9.89 10.35 26.28
C GLY A 691 -10.68 11.47 25.61
N ARG A 692 -10.60 11.50 24.28
CA ARG A 692 -11.39 12.42 23.45
C ARG A 692 -11.89 11.70 22.22
N PHE A 693 -13.04 12.15 21.74
CA PHE A 693 -13.57 11.79 20.43
C PHE A 693 -14.38 12.97 19.88
N SER A 694 -14.62 13.03 18.59
CA SER A 694 -15.36 14.10 17.92
C SER A 694 -16.76 13.65 17.52
N ILE A 695 -17.70 14.58 17.41
CA ILE A 695 -19.01 14.37 16.83
C ILE A 695 -19.07 15.19 15.55
N PHE A 696 -19.35 14.53 14.44
CA PHE A 696 -19.45 15.13 13.12
C PHE A 696 -20.94 15.28 12.78
N LEU A 697 -21.39 16.53 12.73
CA LEU A 697 -22.70 16.93 12.21
C LEU A 697 -22.53 17.35 10.74
N SER A 698 -23.64 17.47 10.00
CA SER A 698 -23.62 17.84 8.56
C SER A 698 -22.94 19.19 8.27
N LYS A 699 -22.93 20.12 9.23
CA LYS A 699 -22.40 21.48 9.07
C LYS A 699 -21.28 21.85 10.02
N GLU A 700 -21.06 21.07 11.07
CA GLU A 700 -20.12 21.42 12.13
C GLU A 700 -19.54 20.19 12.81
N LYS A 701 -18.35 20.37 13.39
CA LYS A 701 -17.66 19.37 14.20
C LYS A 701 -17.68 19.82 15.64
N MET A 702 -18.01 18.92 16.55
CA MET A 702 -18.07 19.17 17.98
C MET A 702 -17.18 18.18 18.72
N ASP A 703 -16.18 18.64 19.45
CA ASP A 703 -15.29 17.74 20.19
C ASP A 703 -15.90 17.31 21.53
N CYS A 704 -15.56 16.11 21.97
CA CYS A 704 -16.04 15.53 23.22
C CYS A 704 -14.84 15.07 24.07
N ARG A 705 -14.93 15.33 25.37
CA ARG A 705 -13.98 14.78 26.35
C ARG A 705 -14.65 13.67 27.13
N VAL A 706 -13.97 12.55 27.29
CA VAL A 706 -14.46 11.38 28.02
C VAL A 706 -13.58 11.12 29.23
N SER A 707 -14.22 10.97 30.38
CA SER A 707 -13.60 10.48 31.60
C SER A 707 -14.31 9.20 32.02
N ILE A 708 -13.59 8.09 32.17
CA ILE A 708 -14.12 6.82 32.67
C ILE A 708 -13.41 6.49 33.97
N ILE A 709 -14.17 6.24 35.03
CA ILE A 709 -13.63 5.94 36.37
C ILE A 709 -14.23 4.63 36.87
N SER A 710 -13.42 3.78 37.48
CA SER A 710 -13.89 2.57 38.13
C SER A 710 -14.70 2.90 39.39
N GLY A 711 -15.97 2.49 39.43
CA GLY A 711 -16.89 2.67 40.56
C GLY A 711 -17.41 1.36 41.16
N GLY A 712 -18.21 1.46 42.23
CA GLY A 712 -18.67 0.29 43.01
C GLY A 712 -19.55 -0.72 42.27
N TYR A 713 -20.27 -0.30 41.22
CA TYR A 713 -21.11 -1.16 40.39
C TYR A 713 -20.53 -1.39 38.97
N GLY A 714 -19.35 -0.85 38.69
CA GLY A 714 -18.74 -0.83 37.36
C GLY A 714 -18.09 0.52 37.03
N GLU A 715 -17.56 0.62 35.82
CA GLU A 715 -17.01 1.85 35.25
C GLU A 715 -18.15 2.84 34.94
N THR A 716 -18.03 4.06 35.45
CA THR A 716 -18.88 5.20 35.07
C THR A 716 -18.17 6.00 34.00
N ALA A 717 -18.89 6.46 32.98
CA ALA A 717 -18.37 7.32 31.92
C ALA A 717 -19.07 8.68 31.92
N VAL A 718 -18.27 9.74 31.83
CA VAL A 718 -18.76 11.12 31.67
C VAL A 718 -18.22 11.65 30.35
N ILE A 719 -19.12 12.05 29.46
CA ILE A 719 -18.82 12.64 28.15
C ILE A 719 -19.20 14.11 28.21
N ARG A 720 -18.22 15.01 28.16
CA ARG A 720 -18.44 16.45 28.08
C ARG A 720 -18.55 16.89 26.63
N LEU A 721 -19.64 17.57 26.29
CA LEU A 721 -19.89 18.14 24.96
C LEU A 721 -19.22 19.52 24.88
N LEU A 722 -18.22 19.68 24.01
CA LEU A 722 -17.55 20.96 23.80
C LEU A 722 -18.23 21.69 22.65
N ALA A 723 -19.12 22.63 22.99
CA ALA A 723 -19.85 23.40 21.97
C ALA A 723 -18.90 24.16 21.03
N SER A 724 -19.21 24.18 19.73
CA SER A 724 -18.57 24.96 18.65
C SER A 724 -18.87 26.47 18.77
N GLN A 725 -18.80 27.07 19.96
CA GLN A 725 -19.21 28.46 20.19
C GLN A 725 -18.11 29.49 19.92
N ALA A 726 -17.43 29.40 18.77
CA ALA A 726 -16.60 30.50 18.26
C ALA A 726 -17.40 31.82 18.16
N ALA A 727 -18.72 31.74 17.96
CA ALA A 727 -19.63 32.88 17.90
C ALA A 727 -19.81 33.65 19.24
N SER A 728 -19.40 33.08 20.38
CA SER A 728 -19.60 33.70 21.72
C SER A 728 -18.41 34.49 22.26
N LEU A 729 -17.29 34.55 21.53
CA LEU A 729 -16.02 35.15 21.99
C LEU A 729 -15.94 36.68 21.86
N GLN A 730 -17.06 37.34 21.59
CA GLN A 730 -17.15 38.80 21.63
C GLN A 730 -17.42 39.25 23.06
N MET A 731 -16.59 40.17 23.57
CA MET A 731 -16.68 40.68 24.95
C MET A 731 -18.05 41.28 25.28
N GLU A 732 -18.72 41.82 24.27
CA GLU A 732 -20.05 42.44 24.35
C GLU A 732 -21.15 41.43 24.71
N ASN A 733 -20.96 40.16 24.36
CA ASN A 733 -21.94 39.10 24.58
C ASN A 733 -21.82 38.44 25.97
N LEU A 734 -20.76 38.76 26.72
CA LEU A 734 -20.50 38.16 28.04
C LEU A 734 -21.38 38.74 29.16
N GLY A 735 -22.04 39.88 28.92
CA GLY A 735 -22.82 40.60 29.92
C GLY A 735 -21.96 41.41 30.90
N ILE A 736 -20.73 41.78 30.51
CA ILE A 736 -19.87 42.65 31.31
C ILE A 736 -20.40 44.09 31.22
N ARG A 737 -20.69 44.74 32.36
CA ARG A 737 -21.14 46.14 32.38
C ARG A 737 -20.01 47.09 31.98
N ALA A 738 -20.38 48.26 31.47
CA ALA A 738 -19.45 49.31 31.02
C ALA A 738 -18.35 49.63 32.05
N ASN A 739 -18.69 49.78 33.34
CA ASN A 739 -17.74 50.04 34.41
C ASN A 739 -16.61 48.98 34.49
N ALA A 740 -16.97 47.70 34.57
CA ALA A 740 -15.99 46.61 34.63
C ALA A 740 -15.26 46.43 33.29
N LEU A 741 -15.97 46.61 32.17
CA LEU A 741 -15.41 46.49 30.83
C LEU A 741 -14.34 47.57 30.56
N ASP A 742 -14.54 48.80 31.04
CA ASP A 742 -13.58 49.89 30.91
C ASP A 742 -12.31 49.62 31.70
N ILE A 743 -12.44 49.11 32.93
CA ILE A 743 -11.30 48.69 33.77
C ILE A 743 -10.49 47.59 33.06
N ILE A 744 -11.17 46.57 32.54
CA ILE A 744 -10.55 45.46 31.81
C ILE A 744 -9.85 45.99 30.53
N ASN A 745 -10.54 46.79 29.73
CA ASN A 745 -10.02 47.36 28.48
C ASN A 745 -8.78 48.23 28.72
N LYS A 746 -8.79 49.04 29.78
CA LYS A 746 -7.64 49.86 30.16
C LYS A 746 -6.45 48.99 30.58
N SER A 747 -6.72 47.89 31.28
CA SER A 747 -5.68 47.00 31.80
C SER A 747 -5.01 46.17 30.70
N ILE A 748 -5.78 45.62 29.75
CA ILE A 748 -5.22 44.82 28.65
C ILE A 748 -4.47 45.65 27.59
N ARG A 749 -4.61 46.99 27.59
CA ARG A 749 -3.83 47.90 26.73
C ARG A 749 -2.41 48.11 27.25
N LYS A 750 -2.11 47.71 28.48
CA LYS A 750 -0.76 47.79 29.03
C LYS A 750 0.12 46.75 28.37
N THR A 751 1.37 47.11 28.10
CA THR A 751 2.35 46.22 27.47
C THR A 751 2.88 45.15 28.42
N LYS A 752 2.72 45.35 29.73
CA LYS A 752 3.18 44.44 30.77
C LYS A 752 2.22 44.41 31.95
N GLY A 753 2.36 43.36 32.76
CA GLY A 753 1.57 43.16 33.98
C GLY A 753 0.67 41.94 33.88
N ILE A 754 -0.02 41.58 34.96
CA ILE A 754 -0.87 40.40 35.02
C ILE A 754 -2.34 40.77 35.22
N VAL A 755 -3.22 40.20 34.39
CA VAL A 755 -4.68 40.29 34.51
C VAL A 755 -5.21 38.91 34.86
N ILE A 756 -5.95 38.83 35.97
CA ILE A 756 -6.40 37.57 36.55
C ILE A 756 -7.91 37.47 36.53
N THR A 757 -8.43 36.35 36.06
CA THR A 757 -9.86 36.01 36.11
C THR A 757 -10.12 34.97 37.20
N THR A 758 -11.06 35.23 38.10
CA THR A 758 -11.41 34.35 39.22
C THR A 758 -12.85 33.91 39.19
N GLY A 759 -13.10 32.77 39.82
CA GLY A 759 -14.43 32.18 39.93
C GLY A 759 -14.35 30.67 40.15
N PRO A 760 -15.43 30.06 40.69
CA PRO A 760 -15.50 28.61 40.85
C PRO A 760 -15.50 27.88 39.50
N THR A 761 -15.41 26.55 39.52
CA THR A 761 -15.54 25.74 38.28
C THR A 761 -16.90 26.00 37.62
N GLY A 762 -16.93 26.14 36.29
CA GLY A 762 -18.16 26.42 35.55
C GLY A 762 -18.66 27.86 35.60
N SER A 763 -17.88 28.81 36.15
CA SER A 763 -18.19 30.25 36.15
C SER A 763 -17.89 30.98 34.84
N GLY A 764 -17.39 30.29 33.81
CA GLY A 764 -17.10 30.87 32.49
C GLY A 764 -15.70 31.48 32.30
N LYS A 765 -14.72 31.19 33.17
CA LYS A 765 -13.41 31.87 33.18
C LYS A 765 -12.67 31.75 31.85
N THR A 766 -12.68 30.54 31.28
CA THR A 766 -12.09 30.24 29.98
C THR A 766 -12.71 31.09 28.88
N THR A 767 -14.04 31.20 28.85
CA THR A 767 -14.78 32.03 27.88
C THR A 767 -14.36 33.49 27.96
N THR A 768 -14.22 34.03 29.17
CA THR A 768 -13.71 35.40 29.39
C THR A 768 -12.27 35.55 28.90
N LEU A 769 -11.37 34.63 29.27
CA LEU A 769 -9.97 34.67 28.81
C LEU A 769 -9.86 34.62 27.28
N TYR A 770 -10.59 33.72 26.64
CA TYR A 770 -10.58 33.57 25.18
C TYR A 770 -11.16 34.81 24.49
N SER A 771 -12.16 35.46 25.08
CA SER A 771 -12.69 36.73 24.56
C SER A 771 -11.67 37.87 24.68
N LEU A 772 -10.88 37.90 25.76
CA LEU A 772 -9.76 38.83 25.91
C LEU A 772 -8.66 38.56 24.88
N LEU A 773 -8.29 37.29 24.69
CA LEU A 773 -7.30 36.89 23.69
C LEU A 773 -7.74 37.28 22.29
N ASN A 774 -9.01 37.03 21.94
CA ASN A 774 -9.56 37.39 20.65
C ASN A 774 -9.53 38.90 20.41
N LYS A 775 -9.77 39.70 21.45
CA LYS A 775 -9.68 41.16 21.39
C LYS A 775 -8.25 41.68 21.21
N LEU A 776 -7.27 40.97 21.75
CA LEU A 776 -5.84 41.30 21.63
C LEU A 776 -5.21 40.77 20.33
N ASN A 777 -5.85 39.77 19.71
CA ASN A 777 -5.37 39.09 18.53
C ASN A 777 -5.36 40.03 17.32
N SER A 778 -4.17 40.52 17.00
CA SER A 778 -3.91 41.36 15.84
C SER A 778 -2.58 40.95 15.22
N PRO A 779 -2.36 41.19 13.91
CA PRO A 779 -1.16 40.70 13.21
C PRO A 779 0.18 41.12 13.84
N ASP A 780 0.20 42.25 14.55
CA ASP A 780 1.41 42.81 15.18
C ASP A 780 1.65 42.29 16.62
N VAL A 781 0.75 41.45 17.14
CA VAL A 781 0.79 40.96 18.53
C VAL A 781 0.95 39.45 18.54
N LYS A 782 2.13 38.98 18.97
CA LYS A 782 2.39 37.55 19.16
C LYS A 782 1.81 37.07 20.48
N ILE A 783 0.80 36.21 20.41
CA ILE A 783 0.14 35.62 21.57
C ILE A 783 0.52 34.14 21.70
N ILE A 784 0.92 33.73 22.91
CA ILE A 784 1.20 32.32 23.23
C ILE A 784 0.35 31.88 24.43
N THR A 785 -0.35 30.76 24.33
CA THR A 785 -1.12 30.19 25.45
C THR A 785 -0.53 28.87 25.93
N ILE A 786 -0.65 28.60 27.22
CA ILE A 786 -0.25 27.36 27.89
C ILE A 786 -1.47 26.84 28.62
N GLU A 787 -1.96 25.66 28.24
CA GLU A 787 -3.29 25.19 28.65
C GLU A 787 -3.29 23.70 29.06
N ASP A 788 -4.31 23.30 29.83
CA ASP A 788 -4.51 21.91 30.26
C ASP A 788 -6.01 21.53 30.31
N PRO A 789 -6.60 21.07 29.20
CA PRO A 789 -6.09 21.10 27.83
C PRO A 789 -6.43 22.40 27.08
N ILE A 790 -5.99 22.51 25.82
CA ILE A 790 -6.54 23.53 24.91
C ILE A 790 -8.03 23.26 24.71
N GLU A 791 -8.87 24.26 25.03
CA GLU A 791 -10.34 24.15 25.00
C GLU A 791 -10.91 24.50 23.61
N TYR A 792 -10.37 25.52 22.95
CA TYR A 792 -10.72 25.88 21.57
C TYR A 792 -9.49 26.31 20.77
N HIS A 793 -9.47 26.03 19.47
CA HIS A 793 -8.44 26.55 18.59
C HIS A 793 -8.75 27.99 18.17
N MET A 794 -7.78 28.89 18.37
CA MET A 794 -7.86 30.30 17.99
C MET A 794 -6.89 30.59 16.85
N GLU A 795 -7.43 31.06 15.72
CA GLU A 795 -6.63 31.45 14.57
C GLU A 795 -5.69 32.62 14.93
N GLY A 796 -4.42 32.56 14.50
CA GLY A 796 -3.42 33.61 14.78
C GLY A 796 -2.76 33.52 16.17
N ILE A 797 -3.14 32.58 17.03
CA ILE A 797 -2.58 32.39 18.37
C ILE A 797 -1.82 31.07 18.45
N MET A 798 -0.61 31.09 19.01
CA MET A 798 0.17 29.86 19.26
C MET A 798 -0.26 29.24 20.57
N GLN A 799 -1.01 28.13 20.51
CA GLN A 799 -1.50 27.44 21.71
C GLN A 799 -0.68 26.17 21.98
N THR A 800 -0.28 25.95 23.23
CA THR A 800 0.41 24.73 23.66
C THR A 800 -0.29 24.08 24.84
N GLN A 801 -0.26 22.75 24.89
CA GLN A 801 -0.83 21.97 25.97
C GLN A 801 0.28 21.43 26.87
N ILE A 802 0.08 21.44 28.19
CA ILE A 802 1.04 20.83 29.11
C ILE A 802 1.09 19.30 28.94
N ASN A 803 2.24 18.71 29.25
CA ASN A 803 2.42 17.27 29.33
C ASN A 803 3.23 16.94 30.59
N VAL A 804 2.53 16.64 31.68
CA VAL A 804 3.15 16.43 33.00
C VAL A 804 4.04 15.18 33.02
N ASP A 805 3.65 14.11 32.30
CA ASP A 805 4.40 12.86 32.25
C ASP A 805 5.76 13.00 31.55
N GLU A 806 5.88 13.95 30.61
CA GLU A 806 7.12 14.30 29.91
C GLU A 806 7.87 15.48 30.56
N GLY A 807 7.39 15.99 31.71
CA GLY A 807 8.01 17.11 32.43
C GLY A 807 7.71 18.50 31.84
N TYR A 808 6.79 18.61 30.88
CA TYR A 808 6.36 19.88 30.29
C TYR A 808 5.20 20.50 31.10
N THR A 809 5.51 21.02 32.29
CA THR A 809 4.55 21.66 33.21
C THR A 809 4.26 23.13 32.86
N PHE A 810 3.22 23.75 33.47
CA PHE A 810 2.93 25.19 33.26
C PHE A 810 4.14 26.09 33.50
N ALA A 811 4.85 25.91 34.61
CA ALA A 811 6.04 26.69 34.94
C ALA A 811 7.19 26.44 33.95
N ALA A 812 7.44 25.19 33.55
CA ALA A 812 8.49 24.85 32.59
C ALA A 812 8.20 25.41 31.19
N ALA A 813 6.96 25.25 30.73
CA ALA A 813 6.47 25.80 29.47
C ALA A 813 6.61 27.33 29.46
N LEU A 814 6.17 28.01 30.53
CA LEU A 814 6.23 29.46 30.63
C LEU A 814 7.66 29.98 30.52
N ARG A 815 8.61 29.37 31.24
CA ARG A 815 10.04 29.73 31.15
C ARG A 815 10.64 29.50 29.77
N SER A 816 10.20 28.45 29.08
CA SER A 816 10.71 28.14 27.73
C SER A 816 10.15 29.10 26.68
N LEU A 817 8.86 29.41 26.76
CA LEU A 817 8.13 30.20 25.77
C LEU A 817 8.45 31.70 25.87
N MET A 818 8.93 32.20 27.02
CA MET A 818 9.47 33.56 27.10
C MET A 818 10.62 33.81 26.09
N ARG A 819 11.38 32.78 25.70
CA ARG A 819 12.42 32.90 24.66
C ARG A 819 11.86 33.02 23.23
N GLN A 820 10.56 32.79 23.04
CA GLN A 820 9.88 32.94 21.76
C GLN A 820 9.46 34.39 21.49
N ASN A 821 9.82 35.33 22.37
CA ASN A 821 9.47 36.75 22.27
C ASN A 821 7.96 37.01 22.11
N PRO A 822 7.09 36.47 22.98
CA PRO A 822 5.67 36.78 22.97
C PRO A 822 5.39 38.23 23.41
N ASN A 823 4.31 38.84 22.93
CA ASN A 823 3.78 40.08 23.48
C ASN A 823 2.80 39.80 24.64
N VAL A 824 1.97 38.76 24.47
CA VAL A 824 0.96 38.33 25.43
C VAL A 824 1.15 36.85 25.71
N ILE A 825 1.08 36.48 26.99
CA ILE A 825 1.12 35.09 27.44
C ILE A 825 -0.15 34.77 28.21
N MET A 826 -0.82 33.68 27.85
CA MET A 826 -1.94 33.16 28.66
C MET A 826 -1.52 31.86 29.34
N VAL A 827 -1.74 31.78 30.64
CA VAL A 827 -1.58 30.55 31.43
C VAL A 827 -2.96 30.11 31.86
N GLY A 828 -3.39 28.91 31.46
CA GLY A 828 -4.76 28.44 31.67
C GLY A 828 -5.22 28.58 33.11
N GLU A 829 -4.35 28.25 34.07
CA GLU A 829 -4.60 28.41 35.50
C GLU A 829 -3.32 28.46 36.32
N ILE A 830 -3.37 29.13 37.47
CA ILE A 830 -2.31 29.16 38.47
C ILE A 830 -2.77 28.35 39.69
N ARG A 831 -2.16 27.19 39.91
CA ARG A 831 -2.50 26.28 41.02
C ARG A 831 -1.44 26.22 42.12
N ASP A 832 -0.17 26.45 41.77
CA ASP A 832 0.99 26.24 42.64
C ASP A 832 1.91 27.47 42.69
N ASN A 833 2.86 27.46 43.65
CA ASN A 833 3.83 28.54 43.86
C ASN A 833 4.74 28.76 42.64
N GLU A 834 5.12 27.69 41.96
CA GLU A 834 6.13 27.75 40.90
C GLU A 834 5.58 28.46 39.66
N THR A 835 4.38 28.07 39.25
CA THR A 835 3.62 28.68 38.15
C THR A 835 3.28 30.13 38.49
N ALA A 836 2.87 30.41 39.74
CA ALA A 836 2.61 31.77 40.19
C ALA A 836 3.84 32.67 40.10
N LYS A 837 5.01 32.19 40.56
CA LYS A 837 6.28 32.95 40.49
C LYS A 837 6.67 33.23 39.05
N ALA A 838 6.64 32.21 38.19
CA ALA A 838 6.99 32.36 36.78
C ALA A 838 6.05 33.34 36.05
N ALA A 839 4.75 33.34 36.37
CA ALA A 839 3.78 34.29 35.82
C ALA A 839 4.05 35.74 36.26
N ILE A 840 4.41 35.94 37.53
CA ILE A 840 4.78 37.26 38.07
C ILE A 840 6.09 37.76 37.45
N GLU A 841 7.11 36.88 37.32
CA GLU A 841 8.36 37.20 36.65
C GLU A 841 8.14 37.59 35.18
N ALA A 842 7.32 36.83 34.44
CA ALA A 842 6.96 37.16 33.06
C ALA A 842 6.28 38.56 32.96
N ALA A 843 5.36 38.84 33.88
CA ALA A 843 4.68 40.14 33.97
C ALA A 843 5.65 41.29 34.26
N MET A 844 6.61 41.09 35.17
CA MET A 844 7.62 42.10 35.51
C MET A 844 8.66 42.33 34.41
N THR A 845 8.97 41.30 33.62
CA THR A 845 9.95 41.33 32.53
C THR A 845 9.42 41.90 31.21
N GLY A 846 8.19 42.44 31.21
CA GLY A 846 7.67 43.21 30.10
C GLY A 846 6.56 42.55 29.28
N HIS A 847 5.98 41.45 29.76
CA HIS A 847 4.91 40.73 29.07
C HIS A 847 3.55 41.00 29.72
N LEU A 848 2.48 41.06 28.92
CA LEU A 848 1.12 41.01 29.44
C LEU A 848 0.75 39.55 29.69
N VAL A 849 0.46 39.20 30.94
CA VAL A 849 0.09 37.84 31.35
C VAL A 849 -1.39 37.77 31.67
N LEU A 850 -2.11 36.84 31.05
CA LEU A 850 -3.50 36.53 31.35
C LEU A 850 -3.58 35.16 32.03
N SER A 851 -4.33 35.04 33.13
CA SER A 851 -4.50 33.73 33.75
C SER A 851 -5.77 33.60 34.59
N THR A 852 -6.08 32.39 35.02
CA THR A 852 -7.12 32.13 36.02
C THR A 852 -6.55 31.72 37.36
N ILE A 853 -7.28 32.05 38.42
CA ILE A 853 -7.01 31.50 39.76
C ILE A 853 -8.33 31.16 40.46
N HIS A 854 -8.36 30.04 41.17
CA HIS A 854 -9.54 29.64 41.93
C HIS A 854 -9.73 30.54 43.16
N SER A 855 -10.68 31.46 43.06
CA SER A 855 -11.16 32.31 44.15
C SER A 855 -12.61 32.69 43.92
N ASN A 856 -13.26 33.20 44.97
CA ASN A 856 -14.69 33.52 44.98
C ASN A 856 -15.01 34.99 44.63
N SER A 857 -13.99 35.86 44.64
CA SER A 857 -14.08 37.29 44.31
C SER A 857 -12.77 37.77 43.65
N ALA A 858 -12.78 38.97 43.08
CA ALA A 858 -11.60 39.65 42.54
C ALA A 858 -10.58 39.95 43.65
N ALA A 859 -11.03 40.43 44.81
CA ALA A 859 -10.15 40.69 45.96
C ALA A 859 -9.52 39.39 46.49
N GLY A 860 -10.30 38.30 46.52
CA GLY A 860 -9.80 36.98 46.92
C GLY A 860 -8.71 36.42 46.02
N ALA A 861 -8.54 36.93 44.78
CA ALA A 861 -7.42 36.56 43.92
C ALA A 861 -6.08 36.98 44.54
N ILE A 862 -6.03 38.21 45.08
CA ILE A 862 -4.83 38.81 45.67
C ILE A 862 -4.40 37.99 46.89
N ALA A 863 -5.35 37.67 47.78
CA ALA A 863 -5.10 36.81 48.93
C ALA A 863 -4.59 35.42 48.52
N ARG A 864 -5.10 34.86 47.41
CA ARG A 864 -4.67 33.56 46.91
C ARG A 864 -3.23 33.58 46.39
N PHE A 865 -2.80 34.64 45.69
CA PHE A 865 -1.40 34.80 45.28
C PHE A 865 -0.44 34.89 46.48
N VAL A 866 -0.83 35.65 47.51
CA VAL A 866 -0.06 35.72 48.76
C VAL A 866 0.00 34.34 49.44
N GLY A 867 -1.12 33.63 49.50
CA GLY A 867 -1.19 32.25 50.05
C GLY A 867 -0.40 31.23 49.23
N LEU A 868 -0.19 31.46 47.94
CA LEU A 868 0.71 30.68 47.10
C LEU A 868 2.19 31.06 47.32
N GLY A 869 2.52 32.06 48.15
CA GLY A 869 3.90 32.44 48.47
C GLY A 869 4.50 33.51 47.56
N ILE A 870 3.67 34.35 46.92
CA ILE A 870 4.12 35.55 46.21
C ILE A 870 4.20 36.73 47.17
N GLU A 871 5.31 37.46 47.14
CA GLU A 871 5.50 38.65 47.97
C GLU A 871 4.52 39.76 47.58
N ARG A 872 3.91 40.38 48.60
CA ARG A 872 2.92 41.46 48.43
C ARG A 872 3.45 42.62 47.58
N GLN A 873 4.72 42.97 47.73
CA GLN A 873 5.34 44.05 46.98
C GLN A 873 5.44 43.72 45.48
N MET A 874 5.88 42.50 45.14
CA MET A 874 5.91 42.04 43.75
C MET A 874 4.51 42.05 43.16
N LEU A 875 3.54 41.45 43.88
CA LEU A 875 2.14 41.36 43.44
C LEU A 875 1.52 42.74 43.20
N ALA A 876 1.73 43.68 44.12
CA ALA A 876 1.25 45.06 43.98
C ALA A 876 1.83 45.74 42.74
N SER A 877 3.11 45.47 42.42
CA SER A 877 3.78 46.09 41.27
C SER A 877 3.49 45.43 39.92
N SER A 878 3.03 44.16 39.91
CA SER A 878 2.84 43.38 38.69
C SER A 878 1.38 43.19 38.30
N MET A 879 0.45 43.15 39.27
CA MET A 879 -0.98 42.94 38.99
C MET A 879 -1.61 44.22 38.49
N GLU A 880 -2.34 44.13 37.38
CA GLU A 880 -3.00 45.27 36.74
C GLU A 880 -4.50 45.26 37.01
N CYS A 881 -5.10 44.07 36.90
CA CYS A 881 -6.52 43.90 37.12
C CYS A 881 -6.82 42.51 37.67
N SER A 882 -7.76 42.45 38.61
CA SER A 882 -8.39 41.23 39.06
C SER A 882 -9.87 41.26 38.72
N VAL A 883 -10.35 40.26 37.98
CA VAL A 883 -11.72 40.12 37.51
C VAL A 883 -12.37 38.96 38.23
N GLY A 884 -13.41 39.22 39.02
CA GLY A 884 -14.23 38.19 39.66
C GLY A 884 -15.45 37.91 38.79
N GLN A 885 -15.78 36.63 38.59
CA GLN A 885 -16.98 36.26 37.84
C GLN A 885 -17.74 35.05 38.38
N ARG A 886 -19.06 35.07 38.18
CA ARG A 886 -19.96 33.92 38.37
C ARG A 886 -21.04 33.92 37.28
N LEU A 887 -21.72 32.80 37.07
CA LEU A 887 -22.84 32.72 36.14
C LEU A 887 -24.16 32.57 36.90
N VAL A 888 -25.16 33.33 36.45
CA VAL A 888 -26.55 33.22 36.92
C VAL A 888 -27.46 32.89 35.74
N ARG A 889 -28.57 32.20 36.01
CA ARG A 889 -29.56 31.87 34.97
C ARG A 889 -30.31 33.12 34.51
N LYS A 890 -30.59 33.21 33.20
CA LYS A 890 -31.39 34.30 32.62
C LYS A 890 -32.87 33.97 32.70
N ILE A 891 -33.70 34.95 33.06
CA ILE A 891 -35.16 34.76 33.04
C ILE A 891 -35.58 34.47 31.60
N CYS A 892 -36.44 33.47 31.41
CA CYS A 892 -36.95 33.15 30.09
C CYS A 892 -37.74 34.34 29.50
N PRO A 893 -37.37 34.87 28.32
CA PRO A 893 -37.99 36.07 27.76
C PRO A 893 -39.47 35.85 27.36
N TYR A 894 -39.90 34.59 27.25
CA TYR A 894 -41.26 34.23 26.83
C TYR A 894 -42.25 34.03 27.99
N CYS A 895 -41.77 33.93 29.22
CA CYS A 895 -42.63 33.77 30.42
C CYS A 895 -42.23 34.69 31.58
N LYS A 896 -41.44 35.74 31.26
CA LYS A 896 -41.06 36.82 32.16
C LYS A 896 -42.30 37.62 32.57
N HIS A 897 -42.49 37.80 33.86
CA HIS A 897 -43.52 38.67 34.46
C HIS A 897 -42.94 39.42 35.67
N GLU A 898 -43.59 40.51 36.07
CA GLU A 898 -43.18 41.32 37.22
C GLU A 898 -43.38 40.54 38.54
N ASP A 899 -42.41 40.65 39.44
CA ASP A 899 -42.37 39.94 40.73
C ASP A 899 -42.37 40.94 41.90
N GLN A 900 -43.00 40.56 43.01
CA GLN A 900 -43.04 41.35 44.25
C GLN A 900 -42.15 40.69 45.30
N LEU A 901 -41.02 41.31 45.59
CA LEU A 901 -40.11 40.85 46.65
C LEU A 901 -40.71 41.10 48.05
N SER A 902 -40.33 40.28 49.02
CA SER A 902 -40.67 40.51 50.43
C SER A 902 -39.99 41.77 50.98
N GLU A 903 -40.59 42.37 52.01
CA GLU A 903 -40.06 43.62 52.62
C GLU A 903 -38.62 43.48 53.11
N ASP A 904 -38.26 42.33 53.70
CA ASP A 904 -36.91 42.04 54.19
C ASP A 904 -35.87 42.02 53.05
N VAL A 905 -36.20 41.34 51.95
CA VAL A 905 -35.31 41.23 50.77
C VAL A 905 -35.17 42.60 50.11
N LEU A 906 -36.26 43.38 50.02
CA LEU A 906 -36.22 44.73 49.46
C LEU A 906 -35.38 45.69 50.30
N ALA A 907 -35.44 45.59 51.65
CA ALA A 907 -34.61 46.38 52.55
C ALA A 907 -33.12 46.03 52.39
N GLU A 908 -32.79 44.75 52.26
CA GLU A 908 -31.43 44.28 52.00
C GLU A 908 -30.89 44.77 50.65
N VAL A 909 -31.70 44.69 49.58
CA VAL A 909 -31.34 45.20 48.25
C VAL A 909 -31.09 46.72 48.28
N LYS A 910 -31.94 47.50 48.97
CA LYS A 910 -31.73 48.94 49.13
C LYS A 910 -30.44 49.27 49.88
N LYS A 911 -30.10 48.49 50.91
CA LYS A 911 -28.84 48.63 51.65
C LYS A 911 -27.63 48.40 50.73
N LEU A 912 -27.64 47.34 49.92
CA LEU A 912 -26.55 47.04 48.99
C LEU A 912 -26.42 48.09 47.88
N LEU A 913 -27.54 48.57 47.33
CA LEU A 913 -27.53 49.67 46.34
C LEU A 913 -26.95 50.97 46.90
N SER A 914 -27.16 51.26 48.19
CA SER A 914 -26.60 52.46 48.85
C SER A 914 -25.07 52.44 49.00
N GLN A 915 -24.43 51.27 48.82
CA GLN A 915 -22.98 51.11 48.87
C GLN A 915 -22.32 51.43 47.52
N ILE A 916 -23.10 51.58 46.44
CA ILE A 916 -22.58 51.91 45.12
C ILE A 916 -22.09 53.36 45.11
N ASN A 917 -20.81 53.54 44.81
CA ASN A 917 -20.21 54.87 44.69
C ASN A 917 -20.66 55.55 43.38
N PRO A 918 -21.05 56.85 43.40
CA PRO A 918 -21.41 57.60 42.20
C PRO A 918 -20.33 57.60 41.10
N LEU A 919 -19.06 57.45 41.46
CA LEU A 919 -17.93 57.32 40.52
C LEU A 919 -18.03 56.08 39.61
N SER A 920 -18.85 55.09 39.97
CA SER A 920 -19.06 53.88 39.17
C SER A 920 -19.80 54.14 37.85
N GLY A 921 -20.52 55.26 37.73
CA GLY A 921 -21.38 55.56 36.59
C GLY A 921 -22.64 54.70 36.50
N ALA A 922 -22.96 53.90 37.53
CA ALA A 922 -24.17 53.09 37.56
C ALA A 922 -25.42 53.97 37.78
N VAL A 923 -26.46 53.75 36.97
CA VAL A 923 -27.75 54.42 37.10
C VAL A 923 -28.70 53.52 37.88
N ILE A 924 -29.17 53.99 39.04
CA ILE A 924 -30.14 53.28 39.87
C ILE A 924 -31.53 53.89 39.61
N PRO A 925 -32.52 53.11 39.12
CA PRO A 925 -33.88 53.61 38.90
C PRO A 925 -34.56 54.07 40.20
N GLU A 926 -35.36 55.13 40.15
CA GLU A 926 -36.15 55.59 41.31
C GLU A 926 -37.20 54.56 41.76
N VAL A 927 -37.74 53.79 40.82
CA VAL A 927 -38.70 52.71 41.07
C VAL A 927 -38.01 51.37 40.83
N LEU A 928 -37.85 50.60 41.90
CA LEU A 928 -37.24 49.26 41.85
C LEU A 928 -38.28 48.23 41.40
N LYS A 929 -38.12 47.67 40.20
CA LYS A 929 -38.95 46.60 39.65
C LYS A 929 -38.15 45.33 39.46
N PHE A 930 -38.75 44.19 39.78
CA PHE A 930 -38.13 42.87 39.66
C PHE A 930 -39.00 41.94 38.84
N TYR A 931 -38.42 40.84 38.35
CA TYR A 931 -39.07 39.94 37.42
C TYR A 931 -38.78 38.48 37.76
N LYS A 932 -39.68 37.58 37.34
CA LYS A 932 -39.54 36.12 37.47
C LYS A 932 -40.11 35.40 36.25
N GLY A 933 -39.68 34.17 36.03
CA GLY A 933 -40.18 33.32 34.94
C GLY A 933 -41.23 32.33 35.43
N ALA A 934 -42.38 32.25 34.76
CA ALA A 934 -43.47 31.33 35.13
C ALA A 934 -43.25 29.87 34.65
N GLY A 935 -42.33 29.66 33.71
CA GLY A 935 -42.19 28.40 32.97
C GLY A 935 -43.07 28.38 31.72
N CYS A 936 -42.52 27.91 30.60
CA CYS A 936 -43.25 27.71 29.34
C CYS A 936 -42.54 26.65 28.47
N GLU A 937 -43.21 26.20 27.41
CA GLU A 937 -42.69 25.20 26.47
C GLU A 937 -41.31 25.56 25.91
N LYS A 938 -41.06 26.85 25.61
CA LYS A 938 -39.78 27.32 25.04
C LYS A 938 -38.58 27.23 25.98
N CYS A 939 -38.82 27.03 27.27
CA CYS A 939 -37.80 26.83 28.31
C CYS A 939 -37.97 25.50 29.04
N GLY A 940 -38.75 24.56 28.49
CA GLY A 940 -39.00 23.27 29.15
C GLY A 940 -39.68 23.39 30.52
N ASN A 941 -40.53 24.41 30.70
CA ASN A 941 -41.20 24.74 31.97
C ASN A 941 -40.27 25.11 33.15
N LEU A 942 -39.01 25.47 32.88
CA LEU A 942 -38.03 25.82 33.93
C LEU A 942 -38.11 27.28 34.40
N GLY A 943 -38.70 28.18 33.62
CA GLY A 943 -38.75 29.62 33.90
C GLY A 943 -37.46 30.39 33.59
N TYR A 944 -36.38 29.68 33.26
CA TYR A 944 -35.08 30.22 32.88
C TYR A 944 -34.66 29.71 31.50
N LYS A 945 -33.91 30.52 30.74
CA LYS A 945 -33.32 30.09 29.47
C LYS A 945 -31.99 30.78 29.25
N GLY A 946 -30.91 30.01 29.29
CA GLY A 946 -29.53 30.51 29.15
C GLY A 946 -28.96 31.09 30.45
N ARG A 947 -27.71 31.60 30.37
CA ARG A 947 -26.96 32.14 31.50
C ARG A 947 -26.32 33.49 31.15
N ILE A 948 -26.11 34.33 32.15
CA ILE A 948 -25.38 35.61 32.04
C ILE A 948 -24.35 35.68 33.16
N GLY A 949 -23.19 36.29 32.88
CA GLY A 949 -22.16 36.47 33.90
C GLY A 949 -22.46 37.64 34.83
N LEU A 950 -22.11 37.51 36.10
CA LEU A 950 -21.94 38.59 37.05
C LEU A 950 -20.45 38.89 37.13
N TYR A 951 -20.07 40.16 37.02
CA TYR A 951 -18.68 40.58 36.96
C TYR A 951 -18.37 41.68 37.97
N GLU A 952 -17.17 41.60 38.52
CA GLU A 952 -16.49 42.69 39.20
C GLU A 952 -15.07 42.78 38.66
N ALA A 953 -14.55 44.00 38.51
CA ALA A 953 -13.18 44.21 38.07
C ALA A 953 -12.52 45.25 38.98
N ILE A 954 -11.43 44.86 39.62
CA ILE A 954 -10.63 45.72 40.48
C ILE A 954 -9.39 46.13 39.69
N GLU A 955 -9.27 47.42 39.38
CA GLU A 955 -8.02 48.01 38.89
C GLU A 955 -7.03 48.15 40.06
N VAL A 956 -5.82 47.62 39.91
CA VAL A 956 -4.77 47.76 40.93
C VAL A 956 -4.10 49.13 40.79
N SER A 957 -4.82 50.17 41.22
CA SER A 957 -4.34 51.55 41.24
C SER A 957 -3.31 51.78 42.35
N ALA A 958 -2.60 52.92 42.36
CA ALA A 958 -1.61 53.25 43.39
C ALA A 958 -2.16 53.18 44.83
N ASP A 959 -3.45 53.45 45.03
CA ASP A 959 -4.09 53.34 46.33
C ASP A 959 -4.36 51.88 46.72
N ILE A 960 -4.80 51.06 45.75
CA ILE A 960 -4.95 49.61 45.96
C ILE A 960 -3.58 48.94 46.19
N GLN A 961 -2.53 49.37 45.48
CA GLN A 961 -1.16 48.88 45.70
C GLN A 961 -0.68 49.11 47.13
N LYS A 962 -0.92 50.31 47.69
CA LYS A 962 -0.61 50.61 49.10
C LYS A 962 -1.39 49.72 50.06
N VAL A 963 -2.67 49.46 49.77
CA VAL A 963 -3.48 48.53 50.56
C VAL A 963 -2.88 47.14 50.49
N ILE A 964 -2.57 46.59 49.31
CA ILE A 964 -1.98 45.24 49.15
C ILE A 964 -0.67 45.07 49.94
N GLN A 965 0.15 46.11 50.00
CA GLN A 965 1.45 46.13 50.68
C GLN A 965 1.33 46.13 52.23
N GLY A 966 0.15 46.35 52.81
CA GLY A 966 -0.05 46.31 54.25
C GLY A 966 0.06 44.90 54.85
N ASP A 967 0.56 44.82 56.09
CA ASP A 967 0.85 43.55 56.78
C ASP A 967 -0.41 42.77 57.25
N SER A 968 -1.60 43.39 57.28
CA SER A 968 -2.84 42.79 57.84
C SER A 968 -4.08 43.11 57.02
N VAL A 969 -3.99 42.91 55.70
CA VAL A 969 -5.04 43.31 54.74
C VAL A 969 -5.99 42.14 54.49
N THR A 970 -7.29 42.39 54.66
CA THR A 970 -8.37 41.45 54.36
C THR A 970 -8.93 41.66 52.95
N ASN A 971 -9.74 40.71 52.46
CA ASN A 971 -10.46 40.90 51.19
C ASN A 971 -11.39 42.13 51.27
N ASP A 972 -12.06 42.30 52.41
CA ASP A 972 -12.99 43.40 52.66
C ASP A 972 -12.28 44.77 52.57
N ASP A 973 -11.05 44.90 53.06
CA ASP A 973 -10.28 46.15 52.95
C ASP A 973 -10.00 46.52 51.49
N ILE A 974 -9.69 45.52 50.66
CA ILE A 974 -9.46 45.69 49.22
C ILE A 974 -10.76 46.04 48.50
N GLU A 975 -11.86 45.36 48.83
CA GLU A 975 -13.18 45.62 48.25
C GLU A 975 -13.68 47.03 48.61
N GLN A 976 -13.54 47.47 49.86
CA GLN A 976 -13.89 48.82 50.29
C GLN A 976 -13.07 49.88 49.56
N ALA A 977 -11.76 49.65 49.41
CA ALA A 977 -10.89 50.56 48.66
C ALA A 977 -11.25 50.59 47.16
N ALA A 978 -11.63 49.44 46.57
CA ALA A 978 -12.08 49.36 45.18
C ALA A 978 -13.42 50.08 44.96
N VAL A 979 -14.39 49.88 45.85
CA VAL A 979 -15.69 50.58 45.81
C VAL A 979 -15.50 52.09 45.97
N LYS A 980 -14.58 52.54 46.84
CA LYS A 980 -14.21 53.96 46.96
C LYS A 980 -13.68 54.52 45.63
N ASN A 981 -12.99 53.70 44.84
CA ASN A 981 -12.47 54.05 43.51
C ASN A 981 -13.50 53.84 42.38
N GLY A 982 -14.76 53.54 42.69
CA GLY A 982 -15.83 53.42 41.71
C GLY A 982 -16.02 52.01 41.13
N THR A 983 -15.41 50.97 41.71
CA THR A 983 -15.67 49.58 41.30
C THR A 983 -17.07 49.11 41.73
N LEU A 984 -17.78 48.44 40.83
CA LEU A 984 -18.96 47.65 41.17
C LEU A 984 -18.55 46.23 41.58
N LEU A 985 -18.96 45.80 42.78
CA LEU A 985 -18.82 44.42 43.24
C LEU A 985 -19.82 43.50 42.51
N MET A 986 -19.56 42.19 42.55
CA MET A 986 -20.38 41.20 41.84
C MET A 986 -21.85 41.22 42.30
N ILE A 987 -22.08 41.48 43.58
CA ILE A 987 -23.43 41.63 44.15
C ILE A 987 -24.15 42.89 43.62
N HIS A 988 -23.42 44.00 43.42
CA HIS A 988 -23.96 45.23 42.83
C HIS A 988 -24.35 45.01 41.37
N ASP A 989 -23.46 44.40 40.57
CA ASP A 989 -23.74 44.05 39.18
C ASP A 989 -24.95 43.11 39.04
N GLY A 990 -25.04 42.10 39.92
CA GLY A 990 -26.18 41.20 40.03
C GLY A 990 -27.48 41.96 40.25
N ILE A 991 -27.58 42.76 41.31
CA ILE A 991 -28.81 43.49 41.64
C ILE A 991 -29.25 44.39 40.48
N LEU A 992 -28.33 45.10 39.84
CA LEU A 992 -28.64 45.92 38.66
C LEU A 992 -29.20 45.08 37.50
N LYS A 993 -28.68 43.86 37.27
CA LYS A 993 -29.19 42.95 36.25
C LYS A 993 -30.58 42.41 36.59
N ALA A 994 -30.89 42.22 37.87
CA ALA A 994 -32.25 41.87 38.29
C ALA A 994 -33.24 43.02 38.07
N LEU A 995 -32.82 44.28 38.27
CA LEU A 995 -33.65 45.45 37.97
C LEU A 995 -33.95 45.59 36.47
N GLU A 996 -33.00 45.20 35.61
CA GLU A 996 -33.19 45.11 34.15
C GLU A 996 -34.04 43.87 33.75
N GLY A 997 -34.28 42.97 34.70
CA GLY A 997 -35.01 41.72 34.52
C GLY A 997 -34.27 40.72 33.63
N GLU A 998 -32.93 40.74 33.65
CA GLU A 998 -32.09 39.72 33.04
C GLU A 998 -32.05 38.45 33.91
N THR A 999 -32.11 38.58 35.24
CA THR A 999 -32.09 37.48 36.22
C THR A 999 -32.97 37.81 37.44
N THR A 1000 -33.06 36.91 38.42
CA THR A 1000 -33.85 37.07 39.66
C THR A 1000 -32.97 37.39 40.87
N ILE A 1001 -33.52 38.04 41.91
CA ILE A 1001 -32.78 38.32 43.15
C ILE A 1001 -32.41 37.04 43.90
N GLU A 1002 -33.28 36.02 43.88
CA GLU A 1002 -32.98 34.73 44.51
C GLU A 1002 -31.78 34.05 43.85
N GLU A 1003 -31.64 34.17 42.53
CA GLU A 1003 -30.51 33.61 41.80
C GLU A 1003 -29.21 34.36 42.12
N ILE A 1004 -29.27 35.69 42.27
CA ILE A 1004 -28.12 36.50 42.67
C ILE A 1004 -27.66 36.14 44.08
N PHE A 1005 -28.56 36.05 45.05
CA PHE A 1005 -28.19 35.69 46.42
C PHE A 1005 -27.69 34.24 46.54
N ARG A 1006 -28.20 33.32 45.71
CA ARG A 1006 -27.67 31.95 45.64
C ARG A 1006 -26.21 31.91 45.19
N VAL A 1007 -25.81 32.85 44.34
CA VAL A 1007 -24.54 32.79 43.62
C VAL A 1007 -23.54 33.82 44.12
N ALA A 1008 -23.91 35.01 44.56
CA ALA A 1008 -22.98 36.10 44.91
C ALA A 1008 -22.88 36.38 46.42
N ARG A 1009 -23.60 35.62 47.25
CA ARG A 1009 -23.56 35.73 48.72
C ARG A 1009 -22.63 34.70 49.35
#